data_AF-A0A8J2XKF8-F1
#
_entry.id   AF-A0A8J2XKF8-F1
#
_cell.length_a   1.000
_cell.length_b   1.000
_cell.length_c   1.000
_cell.angle_alpha   90.00
_cell.angle_beta   90.00
_cell.angle_gamma   90.00
#
_symmetry.space_group_name_H-M   'P 1'
#
loop_
_entity.id
_entity.type
_entity.pdbx_description
1 polymer ?
#
loop_
_entity_poly.entity_id
_entity_poly.type
_entity_poly.pdbx_seq_one_letter_code
_entity_poly.pdbx_strand_id
1 'polypeptide(L)'
;MNSTFDDLLDPDDLMDPRALGALQPTRLSASRSFIARMVRDGWRIEQEVLELDARGNGHARYSITTPQGPLTFLAYLREPAGGNRTSRIIGTSWDMIGSLVDGVATAEQVRVTEEEIPKLYEGRAPEGTLVWFRSNQSLRIFRHVRESLARGVQPNAVEVKKVGYLMRNTGLDGNGTFGTTSFPAIPEGHPLKTSYFAQMLAAYLMRELAVDVVEELARIDAPDTAVRLDPAVKQFIGVGNGSALGLVMFVYNRPVLIDAYISAYVDAVRHALNDPALGTAAHFETLERLLDRTIRYRALDDTAYRVFSGSKEIAADLRRIRAFVRAARRGEIVRHHGETPLAAVHRRLRRTVTREAVHSFNALLLELIPDHCDRLVQERLTFDEHLDLDPALPAAQLRELIESRYAWALSIPLNDDAARDRVWYQSRAAEEPRSGPREEIPGAHELIPSYPVGVRRLRAALQEAEEAAPVGALLAERPELEHIARLVVALADKPYAAPHADPHDADFVPVWLVRLMNSFIHGLDRTEDYLGRTIRGLIFEGAPFRDELADADPSGWWWSYRSAAAVLDDSPGTGRMKPSGGRDDTVPASGVSLAPKESAITAPRVEPGASITIKFREARLMAGRAYQALRVPEGSWHGARDFYITALLGSPAAADAFGNLLAAAIDGQTGAAAPWRAPSWRTEDGTLLVDNHGQSLLATGHVLINLLGAHGRTGAAFRIAGVRTDHALAGLRLGLARYGLHLDVPEAGEGARETGEVLSGTVAPAADRAATSARYWQEMAQFMHDGLAIPAQSFWNVYYRANAGLYPDTPISRQHTGATVKDVLQPGQELTKQFSEEELLDLADPDDADNQNAEHFSSVAAP
;
A
#
# COMPACT_ATOMS: atom_id res chain seq x y z
N MET A 1 18.62 28.56 19.31
CA MET A 1 17.73 28.75 18.16
C MET A 1 16.31 28.68 18.67
N ASN A 2 15.45 29.66 18.38
CA ASN A 2 14.03 29.58 18.71
C ASN A 2 13.42 28.52 17.77
N SER A 3 13.20 27.29 18.26
CA SER A 3 12.57 26.25 17.43
C SER A 3 11.10 26.58 17.20
N THR A 4 10.68 26.64 15.95
CA THR A 4 9.28 26.72 15.56
C THR A 4 8.64 25.33 15.65
N PHE A 5 7.31 25.23 15.53
CA PHE A 5 6.64 23.93 15.40
C PHE A 5 6.98 23.22 14.07
N ASP A 6 7.50 23.97 13.08
CA ASP A 6 7.80 23.44 11.74
C ASP A 6 8.91 22.39 11.75
N ASP A 7 9.83 22.40 12.70
CA ASP A 7 10.92 21.42 12.76
C ASP A 7 10.40 19.96 12.80
N LEU A 8 9.29 19.69 13.51
CA LEU A 8 8.71 18.32 13.58
C LEU A 8 7.99 17.89 12.29
N LEU A 9 7.71 18.85 11.42
CA LEU A 9 7.06 18.65 10.13
C LEU A 9 8.06 18.86 8.98
N ASP A 10 9.34 19.07 9.29
CA ASP A 10 10.40 19.16 8.30
C ASP A 10 10.63 17.77 7.68
N PRO A 11 10.78 17.66 6.35
CA PRO A 11 11.06 16.38 5.71
C PRO A 11 12.25 15.63 6.31
N ASP A 12 13.32 16.33 6.71
CA ASP A 12 14.53 15.70 7.26
C ASP A 12 14.27 14.98 8.59
N ASP A 13 13.34 15.49 9.39
CA ASP A 13 12.94 14.90 10.67
C ASP A 13 11.75 13.92 10.50
N LEU A 14 10.74 14.26 9.69
CA LEU A 14 9.50 13.50 9.56
C LEU A 14 9.67 12.23 8.71
N MET A 15 10.56 12.24 7.72
CA MET A 15 10.79 11.08 6.84
C MET A 15 11.74 10.03 7.45
N ASP A 16 12.24 10.24 8.67
CA ASP A 16 12.83 9.17 9.48
C ASP A 16 11.79 8.05 9.70
N PRO A 17 12.12 6.77 9.43
CA PRO A 17 11.14 5.68 9.58
C PRO A 17 10.46 5.64 10.95
N ARG A 18 11.16 6.00 12.04
CA ARG A 18 10.58 5.97 13.40
C ARG A 18 9.58 7.10 13.60
N ALA A 19 9.76 8.25 12.93
CA ALA A 19 8.77 9.32 12.90
C ALA A 19 7.56 8.91 12.05
N LEU A 20 7.79 8.36 10.85
CA LEU A 20 6.74 7.83 9.97
C LEU A 20 5.87 6.77 10.67
N GLY A 21 6.48 5.83 11.38
CA GLY A 21 5.76 4.78 12.10
C GLY A 21 5.08 5.24 13.39
N ALA A 22 5.32 6.48 13.85
CA ALA A 22 4.62 7.09 14.98
C ALA A 22 3.35 7.84 14.54
N LEU A 23 3.17 8.10 13.24
CA LEU A 23 1.96 8.71 12.69
C LEU A 23 0.72 7.86 13.02
N GLN A 24 -0.35 8.53 13.43
CA GLN A 24 -1.58 7.92 13.91
C GLN A 24 -2.69 8.02 12.85
N PRO A 25 -3.80 7.27 12.96
CA PRO A 25 -4.99 7.51 12.16
C PRO A 25 -5.48 8.94 12.35
N THR A 26 -5.85 9.60 11.25
CA THR A 26 -6.36 10.98 11.22
C THR A 26 -7.60 11.06 10.35
N ARG A 27 -8.26 12.22 10.29
CA ARG A 27 -9.38 12.48 9.36
C ARG A 27 -9.02 12.26 7.88
N LEU A 28 -7.74 12.32 7.52
CA LEU A 28 -7.23 12.08 6.16
C LEU A 28 -7.00 10.60 5.84
N SER A 29 -6.94 9.73 6.86
CA SER A 29 -6.75 8.29 6.68
C SER A 29 -7.94 7.70 5.93
N ALA A 30 -7.68 6.76 5.02
CA ALA A 30 -8.69 6.21 4.10
C ALA A 30 -9.96 5.75 4.81
N SER A 31 -9.85 4.99 5.91
CA SER A 31 -11.02 4.53 6.68
C SER A 31 -11.82 5.70 7.30
N ARG A 32 -11.14 6.71 7.84
CA ARG A 32 -11.75 7.87 8.50
C ARG A 32 -12.44 8.79 7.49
N SER A 33 -11.74 9.15 6.41
CA SER A 33 -12.30 9.97 5.34
C SER A 33 -13.44 9.26 4.59
N PHE A 34 -13.37 7.93 4.48
CA PHE A 34 -14.43 7.14 3.85
C PHE A 34 -15.73 7.13 4.68
N ILE A 35 -15.67 6.91 6.00
CA ILE A 35 -16.86 7.03 6.86
C ILE A 35 -17.41 8.46 6.79
N ALA A 36 -16.55 9.48 6.86
CA ALA A 36 -16.97 10.87 6.74
C ALA A 36 -17.71 11.14 5.42
N ARG A 37 -17.23 10.56 4.31
CA ARG A 37 -17.90 10.62 3.01
C ARG A 37 -19.29 9.98 3.06
N MET A 38 -19.41 8.74 3.53
CA MET A 38 -20.70 8.03 3.56
C MET A 38 -21.76 8.77 4.38
N VAL A 39 -21.37 9.29 5.55
CA VAL A 39 -22.28 10.03 6.44
C VAL A 39 -22.69 11.36 5.79
N ARG A 40 -21.74 12.17 5.34
CA ARG A 40 -22.03 13.47 4.73
C ARG A 40 -22.92 13.37 3.50
N ASP A 41 -22.69 12.35 2.68
CA ASP A 41 -23.42 12.13 1.44
C ASP A 41 -24.71 11.30 1.63
N GLY A 42 -25.03 10.88 2.87
CA GLY A 42 -26.26 10.17 3.20
C GLY A 42 -26.41 8.81 2.51
N TRP A 43 -25.35 8.01 2.49
CA TRP A 43 -25.36 6.69 1.83
C TRP A 43 -26.29 5.72 2.55
N ARG A 44 -26.94 4.84 1.78
CA ARG A 44 -27.78 3.75 2.31
C ARG A 44 -27.27 2.40 1.83
N ILE A 45 -27.26 1.41 2.71
CA ILE A 45 -26.80 0.06 2.41
C ILE A 45 -27.89 -0.92 2.84
N GLU A 46 -28.39 -1.74 1.93
CA GLU A 46 -29.48 -2.68 2.18
C GLU A 46 -29.00 -4.11 1.94
N GLN A 47 -29.32 -5.02 2.86
CA GLN A 47 -29.09 -6.46 2.69
C GLN A 47 -30.22 -7.03 1.84
N GLU A 48 -29.91 -7.32 0.59
CA GLU A 48 -30.89 -7.80 -0.39
C GLU A 48 -31.08 -9.31 -0.32
N VAL A 49 -29.97 -10.03 -0.15
CA VAL A 49 -29.94 -11.50 -0.10
C VAL A 49 -28.94 -11.92 0.96
N LEU A 50 -29.35 -12.87 1.79
CA LEU A 50 -28.47 -13.66 2.64
C LEU A 50 -29.07 -15.06 2.72
N GLU A 51 -28.48 -16.00 1.98
CA GLU A 51 -28.91 -17.39 1.95
C GLU A 51 -27.74 -18.27 2.36
N LEU A 52 -27.89 -19.01 3.46
CA LEU A 52 -26.86 -19.88 4.02
C LEU A 52 -27.45 -21.25 4.37
N ASP A 53 -26.67 -22.30 4.16
CA ASP A 53 -26.94 -23.62 4.75
C ASP A 53 -26.41 -23.70 6.20
N ALA A 54 -26.69 -24.80 6.90
CA ALA A 54 -26.25 -25.02 8.28
C ALA A 54 -24.71 -25.06 8.47
N ARG A 55 -23.97 -25.30 7.37
CA ARG A 55 -22.50 -25.27 7.35
C ARG A 55 -21.96 -23.86 7.04
N GLY A 56 -22.81 -22.91 6.67
CA GLY A 56 -22.44 -21.56 6.26
C GLY A 56 -22.01 -21.45 4.80
N ASN A 57 -22.34 -22.43 3.96
CA ASN A 57 -22.20 -22.28 2.52
C ASN A 57 -23.39 -21.50 1.96
N GLY A 58 -23.14 -20.60 1.03
CA GLY A 58 -24.19 -19.84 0.37
C GLY A 58 -23.68 -18.53 -0.21
N HIS A 59 -24.54 -17.52 -0.26
CA HIS A 59 -24.22 -16.24 -0.86
C HIS A 59 -24.97 -15.06 -0.21
N ALA A 60 -24.41 -13.87 -0.37
CA ALA A 60 -25.00 -12.63 0.09
C ALA A 60 -24.87 -11.53 -0.98
N ARG A 61 -25.85 -10.64 -1.01
CA ARG A 61 -25.86 -9.46 -1.88
C ARG A 61 -26.30 -8.23 -1.09
N TYR A 62 -25.56 -7.13 -1.22
CA TYR A 62 -25.95 -5.83 -0.69
C TYR A 62 -26.05 -4.82 -1.84
N SER A 63 -27.06 -3.97 -1.76
CA SER A 63 -27.20 -2.77 -2.58
C SER A 63 -26.69 -1.56 -1.78
N ILE A 64 -25.92 -0.70 -2.44
CA ILE A 64 -25.38 0.52 -1.83
C ILE A 64 -25.87 1.69 -2.67
N THR A 65 -26.72 2.53 -2.10
CA THR A 65 -27.22 3.74 -2.75
C THR A 65 -26.34 4.93 -2.36
N THR A 66 -25.71 5.54 -3.35
CA THR A 66 -24.97 6.80 -3.22
C THR A 66 -25.69 7.90 -4.00
N PRO A 67 -25.39 9.20 -3.76
CA PRO A 67 -25.97 10.28 -4.56
C PRO A 67 -25.63 10.23 -6.06
N GLN A 68 -24.54 9.55 -6.44
CA GLN A 68 -24.03 9.50 -7.81
C GLN A 68 -24.37 8.19 -8.55
N GLY A 69 -24.90 7.19 -7.86
CA GLY A 69 -25.27 5.91 -8.46
C GLY A 69 -25.25 4.74 -7.46
N PRO A 70 -25.87 3.61 -7.83
CA PRO A 70 -25.83 2.41 -7.01
C PRO A 70 -24.49 1.68 -7.16
N LEU A 71 -24.11 0.91 -6.14
CA LEU A 71 -23.05 -0.09 -6.19
C LEU A 71 -23.60 -1.42 -5.68
N THR A 72 -22.99 -2.53 -6.07
CA THR A 72 -23.39 -3.87 -5.63
C THR A 72 -22.23 -4.61 -4.99
N PHE A 73 -22.45 -5.19 -3.81
CA PHE A 73 -21.51 -6.11 -3.17
C PHE A 73 -22.04 -7.54 -3.25
N LEU A 74 -21.22 -8.43 -3.77
CA LEU A 74 -21.51 -9.86 -3.94
C LEU A 74 -20.54 -10.65 -3.09
N ALA A 75 -21.04 -11.58 -2.27
CA ALA A 75 -20.20 -12.48 -1.49
C ALA A 75 -20.69 -13.93 -1.60
N TYR A 76 -19.73 -14.84 -1.70
CA TYR A 76 -19.93 -16.28 -1.76
C TYR A 76 -19.21 -16.89 -0.57
N LEU A 77 -19.95 -17.58 0.28
CA LEU A 77 -19.46 -18.19 1.51
C LEU A 77 -19.35 -19.69 1.31
N ARG A 78 -18.21 -20.27 1.70
CA ARG A 78 -17.97 -21.71 1.58
C ARG A 78 -17.12 -22.20 2.74
N GLU A 79 -17.43 -23.40 3.22
CA GLU A 79 -16.58 -24.11 4.17
C GLU A 79 -15.20 -24.36 3.53
N PRO A 80 -14.10 -23.91 4.16
CA PRO A 80 -12.78 -24.06 3.57
C PRO A 80 -12.35 -25.53 3.42
N ALA A 81 -11.88 -25.91 2.24
CA ALA A 81 -11.46 -27.27 1.93
C ALA A 81 -10.01 -27.58 2.37
N GLY A 82 -9.80 -28.76 2.95
CA GLY A 82 -8.50 -29.45 2.93
C GLY A 82 -7.35 -28.87 3.78
N GLY A 83 -7.62 -28.08 4.82
CA GLY A 83 -6.56 -27.59 5.72
C GLY A 83 -5.68 -26.45 5.16
N ASN A 84 -5.91 -26.01 3.91
CA ASN A 84 -5.21 -24.88 3.27
C ASN A 84 -5.77 -23.50 3.67
N ARG A 85 -6.49 -23.45 4.80
CA ARG A 85 -7.04 -22.23 5.37
C ARG A 85 -5.98 -21.56 6.23
N THR A 86 -5.54 -20.37 5.84
CA THR A 86 -4.54 -19.59 6.57
C THR A 86 -4.98 -18.14 6.70
N SER A 87 -4.46 -17.45 7.73
CA SER A 87 -4.67 -16.02 7.89
C SER A 87 -3.84 -15.16 6.93
N ARG A 88 -3.10 -15.78 6.00
CA ARG A 88 -2.25 -15.13 5.00
C ARG A 88 -2.92 -15.17 3.62
N ILE A 89 -2.53 -14.25 2.73
CA ILE A 89 -3.03 -14.15 1.36
C ILE A 89 -2.73 -15.39 0.50
N ILE A 90 -1.75 -16.20 0.92
CA ILE A 90 -1.30 -17.43 0.24
C ILE A 90 -2.22 -18.64 0.46
N GLY A 91 -3.29 -18.50 1.25
CA GLY A 91 -4.29 -19.56 1.35
C GLY A 91 -4.84 -19.92 -0.02
N THR A 92 -5.26 -21.17 -0.20
CA THR A 92 -5.96 -21.59 -1.43
C THR A 92 -7.43 -21.90 -1.15
N SER A 93 -7.90 -21.58 0.06
CA SER A 93 -9.27 -21.77 0.50
C SER A 93 -9.63 -20.72 1.54
N TRP A 94 -10.79 -20.10 1.37
CA TRP A 94 -11.27 -18.98 2.20
C TRP A 94 -12.72 -19.22 2.62
N ASP A 95 -13.09 -18.70 3.78
CA ASP A 95 -14.48 -18.77 4.26
C ASP A 95 -15.41 -17.89 3.40
N MET A 96 -14.87 -16.81 2.81
CA MET A 96 -15.62 -15.89 1.97
C MET A 96 -14.76 -15.31 0.86
N ILE A 97 -15.33 -15.27 -0.34
CA ILE A 97 -14.80 -14.59 -1.52
C ILE A 97 -15.90 -13.72 -2.13
N GLY A 98 -15.57 -12.62 -2.79
CA GLY A 98 -16.60 -11.80 -3.39
C GLY A 98 -16.08 -10.63 -4.22
N SER A 99 -17.02 -9.80 -4.68
CA SER A 99 -16.77 -8.72 -5.61
C SER A 99 -17.56 -7.46 -5.24
N LEU A 100 -16.93 -6.30 -5.44
CA LEU A 100 -17.58 -5.00 -5.44
C LEU A 100 -17.74 -4.55 -6.90
N VAL A 101 -18.97 -4.33 -7.32
CA VAL A 101 -19.35 -3.97 -8.69
C VAL A 101 -19.88 -2.53 -8.72
N ASP A 102 -19.45 -1.77 -9.72
CA ASP A 102 -19.99 -0.46 -10.04
C ASP A 102 -21.36 -0.60 -10.72
N GLY A 103 -22.39 0.01 -10.15
CA GLY A 103 -23.78 -0.14 -10.59
C GLY A 103 -24.53 -1.33 -9.96
N VAL A 104 -25.68 -1.66 -10.57
CA VAL A 104 -26.49 -2.83 -10.21
C VAL A 104 -25.92 -4.04 -10.93
N ALA A 105 -25.48 -5.07 -10.20
CA ALA A 105 -24.94 -6.27 -10.80
C ALA A 105 -26.01 -7.03 -11.61
N THR A 106 -25.69 -7.32 -12.87
CA THR A 106 -26.51 -8.17 -13.74
C THR A 106 -26.42 -9.64 -13.34
N ALA A 107 -27.42 -10.45 -13.69
CA ALA A 107 -27.40 -11.90 -13.44
C ALA A 107 -26.16 -12.58 -14.05
N GLU A 108 -25.71 -12.10 -15.20
CA GLU A 108 -24.51 -12.62 -15.86
C GLU A 108 -23.23 -12.24 -15.09
N GLN A 109 -23.10 -11.00 -14.62
CA GLN A 109 -21.96 -10.61 -13.76
C GLN A 109 -21.90 -11.44 -12.48
N VAL A 110 -23.05 -11.73 -11.86
CA VAL A 110 -23.12 -12.60 -10.67
C VAL A 110 -22.62 -14.02 -11.00
N ARG A 111 -23.14 -14.63 -12.07
CA ARG A 111 -22.75 -15.98 -12.50
C ARG A 111 -21.26 -16.07 -12.83
N VAL A 112 -20.76 -15.16 -13.66
CA VAL A 112 -19.34 -15.13 -14.07
C VAL A 112 -18.44 -14.85 -12.88
N THR A 113 -18.82 -13.95 -11.97
CA THR A 113 -18.01 -13.68 -10.77
C THR A 113 -17.85 -14.95 -9.94
N GLU A 114 -18.92 -15.70 -9.69
CA GLU A 114 -18.86 -16.95 -8.91
C GLU A 114 -17.96 -18.01 -9.56
N GLU A 115 -17.97 -18.10 -10.90
CA GLU A 115 -17.16 -19.05 -11.67
C GLU A 115 -15.67 -18.65 -11.71
N GLU A 116 -15.38 -17.35 -11.81
CA GLU A 116 -14.03 -16.84 -12.07
C GLU A 116 -13.23 -16.56 -10.81
N ILE A 117 -13.86 -16.05 -9.74
CA ILE A 117 -13.14 -15.66 -8.52
C ILE A 117 -12.35 -16.82 -7.86
N PRO A 118 -12.81 -18.08 -7.85
CA PRO A 118 -12.05 -19.18 -7.26
C PRO A 118 -10.79 -19.55 -8.06
N LYS A 119 -10.71 -19.17 -9.35
CA LYS A 119 -9.55 -19.42 -10.23
C LYS A 119 -8.38 -18.48 -9.96
N LEU A 120 -8.62 -17.38 -9.22
CA LEU A 120 -7.62 -16.39 -8.80
C LEU A 120 -6.76 -15.88 -9.99
N TYR A 121 -5.46 -16.20 -10.03
CA TYR A 121 -4.55 -15.76 -11.09
C TYR A 121 -5.00 -16.18 -12.50
N GLU A 122 -5.74 -17.29 -12.62
CA GLU A 122 -6.31 -17.78 -13.87
C GLU A 122 -7.70 -17.21 -14.16
N GLY A 123 -8.36 -16.62 -13.16
CA GLY A 123 -9.70 -16.05 -13.27
C GLY A 123 -9.70 -14.61 -13.79
N ARG A 124 -10.82 -14.19 -14.38
CA ARG A 124 -11.00 -12.81 -14.86
C ARG A 124 -12.27 -12.16 -14.31
N ALA A 125 -12.13 -10.95 -13.79
CA ALA A 125 -13.24 -10.15 -13.30
C ALA A 125 -14.12 -9.69 -14.47
N PRO A 126 -15.46 -9.82 -14.37
CA PRO A 126 -16.34 -9.25 -15.37
C PRO A 126 -16.25 -7.72 -15.36
N GLU A 127 -16.58 -7.10 -16.49
CA GLU A 127 -16.61 -5.64 -16.65
C GLU A 127 -17.44 -4.96 -15.54
N GLY A 128 -16.99 -3.77 -15.11
CA GLY A 128 -17.61 -3.03 -14.00
C GLY A 128 -17.17 -3.49 -12.60
N THR A 129 -16.34 -4.53 -12.48
CA THR A 129 -15.82 -4.97 -11.18
C THR A 129 -14.72 -4.04 -10.66
N LEU A 130 -14.94 -3.44 -9.49
CA LEU A 130 -13.99 -2.54 -8.83
C LEU A 130 -12.97 -3.29 -7.96
N VAL A 131 -13.42 -4.28 -7.19
CA VAL A 131 -12.59 -5.02 -6.23
C VAL A 131 -13.03 -6.47 -6.18
N TRP A 132 -12.10 -7.42 -6.27
CA TRP A 132 -12.25 -8.78 -5.75
C TRP A 132 -11.69 -8.85 -4.34
N PHE A 133 -12.36 -9.61 -3.47
CA PHE A 133 -11.98 -9.67 -2.08
C PHE A 133 -12.10 -11.05 -1.47
N ARG A 134 -11.31 -11.28 -0.42
CA ARG A 134 -11.20 -12.57 0.26
C ARG A 134 -11.04 -12.39 1.76
N SER A 135 -11.77 -13.16 2.56
CA SER A 135 -11.68 -13.10 4.03
C SER A 135 -11.92 -14.44 4.69
N ASN A 136 -11.47 -14.56 5.94
CA ASN A 136 -11.64 -15.74 6.78
C ASN A 136 -12.35 -15.41 8.09
N GLN A 137 -13.21 -16.33 8.55
CA GLN A 137 -13.81 -16.25 9.86
C GLN A 137 -12.74 -16.29 10.96
N SER A 138 -13.04 -15.63 12.08
CA SER A 138 -12.15 -15.60 13.23
C SER A 138 -12.18 -16.93 13.97
N LEU A 139 -11.09 -17.69 13.85
CA LEU A 139 -10.86 -18.92 14.63
C LEU A 139 -10.87 -18.70 16.15
N ARG A 140 -10.74 -17.46 16.61
CA ARG A 140 -10.60 -17.10 18.03
C ARG A 140 -11.94 -16.86 18.73
N ILE A 141 -12.98 -16.43 18.00
CA ILE A 141 -14.21 -15.92 18.62
C ILE A 141 -15.50 -16.25 17.86
N PHE A 142 -15.44 -16.59 16.56
CA PHE A 142 -16.64 -16.73 15.73
C PHE A 142 -17.60 -17.81 16.27
N ARG A 143 -17.06 -18.99 16.61
CA ARG A 143 -17.83 -20.11 17.20
C ARG A 143 -18.52 -19.70 18.50
N HIS A 144 -17.80 -19.04 19.40
CA HIS A 144 -18.34 -18.59 20.68
C HIS A 144 -19.52 -17.65 20.50
N VAL A 145 -19.42 -16.72 19.57
CA VAL A 145 -20.52 -15.78 19.26
C VAL A 145 -21.73 -16.53 18.70
N ARG A 146 -21.54 -17.37 17.67
CA ARG A 146 -22.62 -18.21 17.09
C ARG A 146 -23.34 -19.03 18.16
N GLU A 147 -22.58 -19.77 18.97
CA GLU A 147 -23.15 -20.65 20.00
C GLU A 147 -23.86 -19.87 21.12
N SER A 148 -23.36 -18.70 21.49
CA SER A 148 -24.01 -17.85 22.51
C SER A 148 -25.35 -17.34 22.01
N LEU A 149 -25.36 -16.75 20.81
CA LEU A 149 -26.56 -16.22 20.18
C LEU A 149 -27.60 -17.32 19.98
N ALA A 150 -27.20 -18.52 19.51
CA ALA A 150 -28.11 -19.65 19.32
C ALA A 150 -28.78 -20.10 20.63
N ARG A 151 -28.08 -20.02 21.77
CA ARG A 151 -28.65 -20.31 23.10
C ARG A 151 -29.56 -19.20 23.64
N GLY A 152 -29.73 -18.10 22.92
CA GLY A 152 -30.53 -16.96 23.35
C GLY A 152 -29.83 -16.03 24.35
N VAL A 153 -28.50 -16.07 24.42
CA VAL A 153 -27.70 -15.23 25.33
C VAL A 153 -26.64 -14.43 24.57
N GLN A 154 -26.26 -13.27 25.11
CA GLN A 154 -25.18 -12.48 24.52
C GLN A 154 -23.80 -13.12 24.75
N PRO A 155 -22.86 -13.03 23.78
CA PRO A 155 -21.49 -13.50 23.99
C PRO A 155 -20.77 -12.62 25.01
N ASN A 156 -19.67 -13.14 25.57
CA ASN A 156 -18.85 -12.38 26.49
C ASN A 156 -18.23 -11.15 25.80
N ALA A 157 -18.73 -9.96 26.14
CA ALA A 157 -18.30 -8.69 25.56
C ALA A 157 -16.79 -8.41 25.74
N VAL A 158 -16.19 -8.88 26.84
CA VAL A 158 -14.74 -8.72 27.09
C VAL A 158 -13.93 -9.53 26.08
N GLU A 159 -14.36 -10.74 25.77
CA GLU A 159 -13.70 -11.59 24.77
C GLU A 159 -13.89 -11.06 23.36
N VAL A 160 -15.10 -10.58 23.03
CA VAL A 160 -15.38 -9.93 21.75
C VAL A 160 -14.50 -8.71 21.56
N LYS A 161 -14.42 -7.81 22.55
CA LYS A 161 -13.53 -6.64 22.52
C LYS A 161 -12.06 -7.04 22.38
N LYS A 162 -11.60 -8.05 23.13
CA LYS A 162 -10.21 -8.51 23.08
C LYS A 162 -9.81 -8.97 21.68
N VAL A 163 -10.69 -9.69 20.97
CA VAL A 163 -10.42 -10.17 19.61
C VAL A 163 -10.70 -9.10 18.55
N GLY A 164 -11.80 -8.37 18.69
CA GLY A 164 -12.15 -7.18 17.89
C GLY A 164 -12.64 -7.45 16.47
N TYR A 165 -12.74 -8.71 16.02
CA TYR A 165 -13.25 -9.03 14.68
C TYR A 165 -13.87 -10.44 14.59
N LEU A 166 -14.92 -10.57 13.78
CA LEU A 166 -15.53 -11.84 13.39
C LEU A 166 -14.98 -12.38 12.07
N MET A 167 -14.56 -11.49 11.17
CA MET A 167 -13.84 -11.84 9.94
C MET A 167 -12.54 -11.04 9.82
N ARG A 168 -11.55 -11.67 9.20
CA ARG A 168 -10.26 -11.09 8.88
C ARG A 168 -10.12 -10.99 7.38
N ASN A 169 -9.83 -9.80 6.89
CA ASN A 169 -9.44 -9.57 5.50
C ASN A 169 -8.14 -10.33 5.18
N THR A 170 -8.10 -10.96 4.02
CA THR A 170 -6.92 -11.67 3.50
C THR A 170 -6.50 -11.22 2.10
N GLY A 171 -7.30 -10.41 1.42
CA GLY A 171 -6.97 -9.87 0.11
C GLY A 171 -8.04 -8.90 -0.41
N LEU A 172 -7.60 -7.78 -0.97
CA LEU A 172 -8.40 -6.77 -1.66
C LEU A 172 -7.71 -6.45 -2.99
N ASP A 173 -8.14 -7.13 -4.05
CA ASP A 173 -7.55 -7.07 -5.38
C ASP A 173 -8.37 -6.10 -6.24
N GLY A 174 -7.77 -4.98 -6.64
CA GLY A 174 -8.39 -3.99 -7.51
C GLY A 174 -7.38 -3.27 -8.38
N ASN A 175 -7.76 -2.14 -8.97
CA ASN A 175 -6.88 -1.29 -9.76
C ASN A 175 -6.18 -2.05 -10.90
N GLY A 176 -6.97 -2.76 -11.73
CA GLY A 176 -6.46 -3.53 -12.86
C GLY A 176 -6.03 -4.96 -12.54
N THR A 177 -6.05 -5.39 -11.27
CA THR A 177 -5.72 -6.78 -10.91
C THR A 177 -6.83 -7.73 -11.41
N PHE A 178 -6.48 -8.82 -12.08
CA PHE A 178 -7.43 -9.82 -12.63
C PHE A 178 -8.47 -9.26 -13.60
N GLY A 179 -8.17 -8.14 -14.28
CA GLY A 179 -9.12 -7.47 -15.17
C GLY A 179 -10.07 -6.48 -14.49
N THR A 180 -9.97 -6.26 -13.17
CA THR A 180 -10.77 -5.24 -12.46
C THR A 180 -10.56 -3.83 -13.04
N THR A 181 -11.51 -2.93 -12.80
CA THR A 181 -11.42 -1.52 -13.20
C THR A 181 -10.16 -0.88 -12.62
N SER A 182 -9.36 -0.23 -13.47
CA SER A 182 -8.20 0.54 -13.04
C SER A 182 -8.65 1.81 -12.30
N PHE A 183 -7.89 2.27 -11.32
CA PHE A 183 -8.22 3.48 -10.57
C PHE A 183 -8.35 4.75 -11.45
N PRO A 184 -7.49 4.97 -12.46
CA PRO A 184 -7.71 6.08 -13.41
C PRO A 184 -9.01 5.96 -14.21
N ALA A 185 -9.54 4.75 -14.40
CA ALA A 185 -10.77 4.48 -15.14
C ALA A 185 -12.05 4.79 -14.35
N ILE A 186 -11.95 4.95 -13.02
CA ILE A 186 -13.07 5.41 -12.20
C ILE A 186 -13.38 6.87 -12.62
N PRO A 187 -14.62 7.20 -13.04
CA PRO A 187 -14.93 8.53 -13.54
C PRO A 187 -14.75 9.64 -12.50
N GLU A 188 -14.47 10.86 -12.96
CA GLU A 188 -14.54 12.03 -12.08
C GLU A 188 -15.95 12.20 -11.50
N GLY A 189 -16.02 12.59 -10.24
CA GLY A 189 -17.27 12.69 -9.48
C GLY A 189 -17.84 11.36 -9.00
N HIS A 190 -17.30 10.20 -9.42
CA HIS A 190 -17.71 8.90 -8.89
C HIS A 190 -17.47 8.83 -7.36
N PRO A 191 -18.37 8.22 -6.57
CA PRO A 191 -18.33 8.23 -5.11
C PRO A 191 -17.07 7.57 -4.52
N LEU A 192 -16.43 6.69 -5.30
CA LEU A 192 -15.19 5.99 -4.95
C LEU A 192 -13.94 6.54 -5.67
N LYS A 193 -14.02 7.71 -6.33
CA LYS A 193 -12.88 8.41 -6.95
C LYS A 193 -12.02 9.12 -5.89
N THR A 194 -11.43 8.33 -5.00
CA THR A 194 -10.45 8.75 -4.01
C THR A 194 -9.63 7.53 -3.66
N SER A 195 -8.32 7.69 -3.46
CA SER A 195 -7.43 6.57 -3.14
C SER A 195 -7.98 5.72 -1.99
N TYR A 196 -7.96 4.40 -2.18
CA TYR A 196 -8.46 3.36 -1.28
C TYR A 196 -9.97 3.30 -0.99
N PHE A 197 -10.82 4.22 -1.48
CA PHE A 197 -12.25 4.22 -1.10
C PHE A 197 -12.99 2.94 -1.50
N ALA A 198 -12.70 2.38 -2.68
CA ALA A 198 -13.29 1.11 -3.10
C ALA A 198 -12.89 -0.06 -2.17
N GLN A 199 -11.63 -0.10 -1.75
CA GLN A 199 -11.12 -1.09 -0.80
C GLN A 199 -11.73 -0.89 0.60
N MET A 200 -11.93 0.36 1.02
CA MET A 200 -12.57 0.69 2.30
C MET A 200 -14.05 0.29 2.31
N LEU A 201 -14.79 0.49 1.22
CA LEU A 201 -16.17 0.03 1.10
C LEU A 201 -16.25 -1.51 1.17
N ALA A 202 -15.37 -2.21 0.45
CA ALA A 202 -15.31 -3.67 0.50
C ALA A 202 -15.03 -4.16 1.93
N ALA A 203 -14.04 -3.59 2.62
CA ALA A 203 -13.73 -3.93 4.00
C ALA A 203 -14.89 -3.59 4.96
N TYR A 204 -15.53 -2.43 4.82
CA TYR A 204 -16.69 -2.06 5.61
C TYR A 204 -17.83 -3.08 5.45
N LEU A 205 -18.12 -3.51 4.23
CA LEU A 205 -19.18 -4.50 3.96
C LEU A 205 -18.81 -5.91 4.43
N MET A 206 -17.52 -6.28 4.47
CA MET A 206 -17.09 -7.51 5.17
C MET A 206 -17.43 -7.48 6.66
N ARG A 207 -17.29 -6.32 7.31
CA ARG A 207 -17.65 -6.14 8.73
C ARG A 207 -19.14 -6.37 8.96
N GLU A 208 -19.95 -5.74 8.11
CA GLU A 208 -21.42 -5.90 8.11
C GLU A 208 -21.80 -7.37 7.95
N LEU A 209 -21.33 -8.00 6.87
CA LEU A 209 -21.64 -9.39 6.54
C LEU A 209 -21.13 -10.37 7.60
N ALA A 210 -20.00 -10.09 8.25
CA ALA A 210 -19.51 -10.94 9.33
C ALA A 210 -20.49 -11.04 10.50
N VAL A 211 -21.22 -9.96 10.81
CA VAL A 211 -22.27 -9.95 11.84
C VAL A 211 -23.52 -10.66 11.32
N ASP A 212 -23.99 -10.35 10.12
CA ASP A 212 -25.21 -10.98 9.60
C ASP A 212 -25.05 -12.50 9.47
N VAL A 213 -23.87 -12.97 9.05
CA VAL A 213 -23.56 -14.40 8.93
C VAL A 213 -23.56 -15.10 10.29
N VAL A 214 -23.00 -14.50 11.34
CA VAL A 214 -22.97 -15.16 12.66
C VAL A 214 -24.36 -15.21 13.28
N GLU A 215 -25.19 -14.19 13.07
CA GLU A 215 -26.58 -14.13 13.52
C GLU A 215 -27.45 -15.14 12.75
N GLU A 216 -27.32 -15.20 11.43
CA GLU A 216 -28.11 -16.11 10.60
C GLU A 216 -27.75 -17.57 10.87
N LEU A 217 -26.47 -17.89 11.07
CA LEU A 217 -26.05 -19.23 11.46
C LEU A 217 -26.57 -19.62 12.85
N ALA A 218 -26.60 -18.68 13.80
CA ALA A 218 -27.22 -18.92 15.10
C ALA A 218 -28.73 -19.19 14.97
N ARG A 219 -29.42 -18.45 14.11
CA ARG A 219 -30.84 -18.64 13.78
C ARG A 219 -31.11 -19.98 13.11
N ILE A 220 -30.25 -20.43 12.20
CA ILE A 220 -30.33 -21.74 11.57
C ILE A 220 -30.13 -22.86 12.59
N ASP A 221 -29.17 -22.70 13.51
CA ASP A 221 -28.90 -23.70 14.56
C ASP A 221 -30.05 -23.85 15.54
N ALA A 222 -30.69 -22.74 15.93
CA ALA A 222 -31.70 -22.72 16.98
C ALA A 222 -32.77 -21.63 16.72
N PRO A 223 -33.69 -21.84 15.76
CA PRO A 223 -34.62 -20.80 15.31
C PRO A 223 -35.58 -20.29 16.40
N ASP A 224 -35.84 -21.10 17.43
CA ASP A 224 -36.75 -20.76 18.52
C ASP A 224 -36.08 -19.94 19.64
N THR A 225 -34.75 -20.02 19.77
CA THR A 225 -34.01 -19.39 20.88
C THR A 225 -32.99 -18.35 20.42
N ALA A 226 -32.60 -18.35 19.15
CA ALA A 226 -31.56 -17.47 18.65
C ALA A 226 -31.89 -15.99 18.86
N VAL A 227 -30.93 -15.23 19.38
CA VAL A 227 -31.02 -13.76 19.53
C VAL A 227 -30.03 -13.06 18.61
N ARG A 228 -30.29 -11.79 18.31
CA ARG A 228 -29.34 -10.92 17.61
C ARG A 228 -28.26 -10.40 18.55
N LEU A 229 -27.14 -9.99 18.00
CA LEU A 229 -26.05 -9.41 18.76
C LEU A 229 -26.48 -8.03 19.29
N ASP A 230 -26.21 -7.80 20.57
CA ASP A 230 -26.46 -6.51 21.19
C ASP A 230 -25.67 -5.41 20.46
N PRO A 231 -26.30 -4.28 20.06
CA PRO A 231 -25.63 -3.18 19.38
C PRO A 231 -24.35 -2.68 20.07
N ALA A 232 -24.32 -2.65 21.41
CA ALA A 232 -23.15 -2.23 22.17
C ALA A 232 -22.00 -3.23 22.08
N VAL A 233 -22.28 -4.54 22.00
CA VAL A 233 -21.26 -5.57 21.74
C VAL A 233 -20.80 -5.52 20.28
N LYS A 234 -21.76 -5.33 19.37
CA LYS A 234 -21.53 -5.23 17.91
C LYS A 234 -20.51 -4.14 17.56
N GLN A 235 -20.53 -3.02 18.27
CA GLN A 235 -19.59 -1.89 18.11
C GLN A 235 -18.11 -2.25 18.32
N PHE A 236 -17.79 -3.30 19.09
CA PHE A 236 -16.41 -3.79 19.25
C PHE A 236 -15.88 -4.55 18.04
N ILE A 237 -16.73 -4.89 17.08
CA ILE A 237 -16.35 -5.66 15.91
C ILE A 237 -15.90 -4.67 14.82
N GLY A 238 -14.65 -4.74 14.42
CA GLY A 238 -14.13 -4.21 13.16
C GLY A 238 -13.81 -5.34 12.19
N VAL A 239 -12.92 -5.06 11.23
CA VAL A 239 -12.30 -6.08 10.36
C VAL A 239 -10.87 -6.29 10.78
N GLY A 240 -10.52 -7.55 11.06
CA GLY A 240 -9.13 -7.92 11.32
C GLY A 240 -8.29 -7.73 10.06
N ASN A 241 -7.11 -7.14 10.20
CA ASN A 241 -6.14 -7.04 9.12
C ASN A 241 -4.74 -7.36 9.63
N GLY A 242 -3.91 -7.96 8.78
CA GLY A 242 -2.50 -8.17 9.07
C GLY A 242 -1.64 -7.97 7.85
N SER A 243 -0.62 -7.14 7.98
CA SER A 243 0.27 -6.75 6.88
C SER A 243 1.73 -6.98 7.26
N ALA A 244 2.57 -7.23 6.26
CA ALA A 244 4.00 -7.50 6.44
C ALA A 244 4.84 -6.74 5.39
N LEU A 245 5.99 -7.31 5.01
CA LEU A 245 7.01 -6.69 4.15
C LEU A 245 6.52 -6.12 2.81
N GLY A 246 5.40 -6.61 2.27
CA GLY A 246 4.81 -6.05 1.05
C GLY A 246 4.51 -4.56 1.15
N LEU A 247 4.18 -4.06 2.35
CA LEU A 247 3.96 -2.62 2.54
C LEU A 247 5.26 -1.81 2.53
N VAL A 248 6.41 -2.41 2.87
CA VAL A 248 7.71 -1.74 2.70
C VAL A 248 8.01 -1.53 1.23
N MET A 249 7.88 -2.59 0.42
CA MET A 249 8.00 -2.47 -1.04
C MET A 249 7.01 -1.46 -1.61
N PHE A 250 5.77 -1.44 -1.10
CA PHE A 250 4.75 -0.50 -1.55
C PHE A 250 5.15 0.96 -1.33
N VAL A 251 5.67 1.31 -0.14
CA VAL A 251 6.11 2.67 0.20
C VAL A 251 7.16 3.18 -0.80
N TYR A 252 8.18 2.38 -1.10
CA TYR A 252 9.24 2.79 -2.04
C TYR A 252 8.81 2.76 -3.51
N ASN A 253 7.79 1.98 -3.87
CA ASN A 253 7.29 1.86 -5.24
C ASN A 253 6.08 2.78 -5.53
N ARG A 254 5.58 3.52 -4.53
CA ARG A 254 4.47 4.48 -4.66
C ARG A 254 4.80 5.85 -4.04
N PRO A 255 5.93 6.46 -4.43
CA PRO A 255 6.39 7.71 -3.83
C PRO A 255 5.40 8.89 -3.94
N VAL A 256 4.62 9.00 -5.03
CA VAL A 256 3.64 10.09 -5.18
C VAL A 256 2.50 9.93 -4.19
N LEU A 257 2.01 8.70 -3.99
CA LEU A 257 1.03 8.38 -2.95
C LEU A 257 1.53 8.78 -1.56
N ILE A 258 2.76 8.39 -1.21
CA ILE A 258 3.34 8.68 0.11
C ILE A 258 3.44 10.20 0.33
N ASP A 259 3.97 10.92 -0.67
CA ASP A 259 4.02 12.38 -0.67
C ASP A 259 2.64 13.02 -0.53
N ALA A 260 1.63 12.54 -1.27
CA ALA A 260 0.28 13.11 -1.25
C ALA A 260 -0.36 13.03 0.15
N TYR A 261 -0.28 11.87 0.81
CA TYR A 261 -0.83 11.69 2.16
C TYR A 261 -0.06 12.50 3.21
N ILE A 262 1.28 12.46 3.19
CA ILE A 262 2.09 13.17 4.19
C ILE A 262 2.00 14.69 3.98
N SER A 263 2.06 15.18 2.74
CA SER A 263 1.89 16.60 2.43
C SER A 263 0.51 17.13 2.81
N ALA A 264 -0.57 16.36 2.60
CA ALA A 264 -1.91 16.73 3.07
C ALA A 264 -1.96 16.80 4.60
N TYR A 265 -1.34 15.85 5.30
CA TYR A 265 -1.25 15.86 6.76
C TYR A 265 -0.48 17.08 7.28
N VAL A 266 0.71 17.35 6.72
CA VAL A 266 1.53 18.50 7.11
C VAL A 266 0.79 19.81 6.88
N ASP A 267 0.10 19.94 5.74
CA ASP A 267 -0.72 21.14 5.45
C ASP A 267 -1.86 21.31 6.45
N ALA A 268 -2.61 20.24 6.75
CA ALA A 268 -3.69 20.28 7.73
C ALA A 268 -3.19 20.66 9.13
N VAL A 269 -2.06 20.09 9.59
CA VAL A 269 -1.47 20.44 10.88
C VAL A 269 -1.01 21.90 10.88
N ARG A 270 -0.31 22.36 9.84
CA ARG A 270 0.13 23.77 9.72
C ARG A 270 -1.07 24.72 9.69
N HIS A 271 -2.15 24.36 8.99
CA HIS A 271 -3.37 25.13 8.97
C HIS A 271 -3.96 25.25 10.38
N ALA A 272 -4.11 24.14 11.10
CA ALA A 272 -4.64 24.14 12.47
C ALA A 272 -3.77 24.93 13.46
N LEU A 273 -2.44 24.89 13.31
CA LEU A 273 -1.52 25.61 14.20
C LEU A 273 -1.41 27.10 13.87
N ASN A 274 -1.61 27.51 12.62
CA ASN A 274 -1.46 28.91 12.21
C ASN A 274 -2.77 29.70 12.16
N ASP A 275 -3.93 29.04 12.20
CA ASP A 275 -5.21 29.74 12.11
C ASP A 275 -5.54 30.48 13.42
N PRO A 276 -5.56 31.83 13.43
CA PRO A 276 -5.92 32.61 14.62
C PRO A 276 -7.40 32.49 14.99
N ALA A 277 -8.26 31.96 14.11
CA ALA A 277 -9.65 31.66 14.44
C ALA A 277 -9.75 30.43 15.36
N LEU A 278 -8.74 29.56 15.38
CA LEU A 278 -8.64 28.46 16.32
C LEU A 278 -8.08 28.94 17.67
N GLY A 279 -8.61 28.37 18.77
CA GLY A 279 -8.27 28.81 20.13
C GLY A 279 -9.32 29.70 20.82
N THR A 280 -10.56 29.69 20.34
CA THR A 280 -11.72 30.19 21.10
C THR A 280 -12.01 29.23 22.27
N ALA A 281 -12.83 29.68 23.24
CA ALA A 281 -13.28 28.81 24.34
C ALA A 281 -13.94 27.51 23.84
N ALA A 282 -14.77 27.60 22.79
CA ALA A 282 -15.44 26.43 22.20
C ALA A 282 -14.47 25.45 21.52
N HIS A 283 -13.41 25.97 20.86
CA HIS A 283 -12.35 25.13 20.29
C HIS A 283 -11.58 24.40 21.38
N PHE A 284 -11.21 25.09 22.46
CA PHE A 284 -10.56 24.47 23.62
C PHE A 284 -11.44 23.43 24.29
N GLU A 285 -12.74 23.71 24.50
CA GLU A 285 -13.69 22.73 25.07
C GLU A 285 -13.83 21.48 24.21
N THR A 286 -13.89 21.64 22.89
CA THR A 286 -13.92 20.52 21.96
C THR A 286 -12.62 19.71 22.03
N LEU A 287 -11.45 20.37 22.01
CA LEU A 287 -10.16 19.72 22.09
C LEU A 287 -9.96 18.98 23.43
N GLU A 288 -10.37 19.59 24.55
CA GLU A 288 -10.34 18.93 25.87
C GLU A 288 -11.25 17.69 25.89
N ARG A 289 -12.47 17.77 25.35
CA ARG A 289 -13.37 16.61 25.23
C ARG A 289 -12.77 15.49 24.39
N LEU A 290 -12.12 15.84 23.27
CA LEU A 290 -11.43 14.89 22.40
C LEU A 290 -10.22 14.23 23.10
N LEU A 291 -9.45 15.02 23.86
CA LEU A 291 -8.35 14.52 24.70
C LEU A 291 -8.87 13.58 25.77
N ASP A 292 -9.90 13.94 26.53
CA ASP A 292 -10.47 13.10 27.59
C ASP A 292 -11.02 11.77 27.04
N ARG A 293 -11.64 11.79 25.87
CA ARG A 293 -12.08 10.58 25.16
C ARG A 293 -10.88 9.70 24.80
N THR A 294 -9.85 10.28 24.22
CA THR A 294 -8.66 9.56 23.75
C THR A 294 -7.82 9.02 24.91
N ILE A 295 -7.66 9.78 25.99
CA ILE A 295 -6.98 9.34 27.23
C ILE A 295 -7.69 8.10 27.79
N ARG A 296 -9.03 8.13 27.87
CA ARG A 296 -9.81 6.96 28.32
C ARG A 296 -9.64 5.75 27.41
N TYR A 297 -9.71 5.94 26.10
CA TYR A 297 -9.45 4.87 25.13
C TYR A 297 -8.06 4.27 25.33
N ARG A 298 -7.02 5.11 25.38
CA ARG A 298 -5.63 4.66 25.49
C ARG A 298 -5.32 4.01 26.84
N ALA A 299 -5.88 4.49 27.93
CA ALA A 299 -5.72 3.89 29.26
C ALA A 299 -6.32 2.48 29.37
N LEU A 300 -7.25 2.13 28.47
CA LEU A 300 -8.03 0.89 28.50
C LEU A 300 -7.79 0.00 27.27
N ASP A 301 -6.79 0.34 26.47
CA ASP A 301 -6.27 -0.48 25.37
C ASP A 301 -5.12 -1.34 25.90
N ASP A 302 -5.39 -2.65 26.00
CA ASP A 302 -4.43 -3.67 26.43
C ASP A 302 -3.67 -4.31 25.26
N THR A 303 -3.68 -3.67 24.08
CA THR A 303 -2.90 -4.14 22.93
C THR A 303 -1.40 -4.12 23.26
N ALA A 304 -0.71 -5.21 22.93
CA ALA A 304 0.72 -5.33 23.16
C ALA A 304 1.51 -4.59 22.07
N TYR A 305 2.13 -3.47 22.46
CA TYR A 305 3.10 -2.74 21.64
C TYR A 305 4.50 -3.07 22.17
N ARG A 306 5.41 -3.48 21.27
CA ARG A 306 6.79 -3.87 21.62
C ARG A 306 7.80 -2.87 21.07
N VAL A 307 7.64 -2.51 19.79
CA VAL A 307 8.53 -1.54 19.11
C VAL A 307 8.03 -0.11 19.28
N PHE A 308 6.73 0.06 19.51
CA PHE A 308 6.06 1.35 19.60
C PHE A 308 5.76 1.74 21.04
N SER A 309 5.55 3.02 21.28
CA SER A 309 5.10 3.53 22.58
C SER A 309 3.81 2.85 23.00
N GLY A 310 3.76 2.38 24.26
CA GLY A 310 2.61 1.65 24.79
C GLY A 310 1.39 2.54 24.97
N SER A 311 0.18 1.97 24.91
CA SER A 311 -1.04 2.78 25.00
C SER A 311 -1.18 3.53 26.33
N LYS A 312 -0.76 2.93 27.46
CA LYS A 312 -0.75 3.59 28.77
C LYS A 312 0.24 4.76 28.84
N GLU A 313 1.40 4.64 28.18
CA GLU A 313 2.39 5.72 28.06
C GLU A 313 1.83 6.88 27.25
N ILE A 314 1.17 6.58 26.10
CA ILE A 314 0.48 7.60 25.31
C ILE A 314 -0.63 8.28 26.13
N ALA A 315 -1.38 7.54 26.96
CA ALA A 315 -2.39 8.13 27.82
C ALA A 315 -1.79 9.12 28.84
N ALA A 316 -0.66 8.78 29.46
CA ALA A 316 0.06 9.68 30.36
C ALA A 316 0.55 10.95 29.65
N ASP A 317 1.08 10.80 28.44
CA ASP A 317 1.47 11.94 27.60
C ASP A 317 0.31 12.84 27.21
N LEU A 318 -0.83 12.25 26.85
CA LEU A 318 -2.04 13.01 26.52
C LEU A 318 -2.59 13.78 27.73
N ARG A 319 -2.44 13.27 28.96
CA ARG A 319 -2.72 14.06 30.18
C ARG A 319 -1.80 15.27 30.30
N ARG A 320 -0.50 15.12 30.01
CA ARG A 320 0.45 16.24 29.97
C ARG A 320 0.08 17.27 28.89
N ILE A 321 -0.29 16.81 27.70
CA ILE A 321 -0.79 17.66 26.61
C ILE A 321 -2.05 18.42 27.05
N ARG A 322 -3.02 17.74 27.68
CA ARG A 322 -4.23 18.35 28.24
C ARG A 322 -3.91 19.46 29.24
N ALA A 323 -2.92 19.27 30.11
CA ALA A 323 -2.47 20.32 31.02
C ALA A 323 -1.93 21.55 30.27
N PHE A 324 -1.15 21.37 29.20
CA PHE A 324 -0.69 22.48 28.36
C PHE A 324 -1.84 23.18 27.62
N VAL A 325 -2.82 22.42 27.12
CA VAL A 325 -4.03 22.96 26.48
C VAL A 325 -4.83 23.81 27.47
N ARG A 326 -5.03 23.35 28.71
CA ARG A 326 -5.69 24.11 29.78
C ARG A 326 -4.92 25.37 30.16
N ALA A 327 -3.59 25.30 30.26
CA ALA A 327 -2.75 26.47 30.51
C ALA A 327 -2.85 27.49 29.36
N ALA A 328 -2.86 27.03 28.11
CA ALA A 328 -3.04 27.90 26.95
C ALA A 328 -4.42 28.58 26.96
N ARG A 329 -5.48 27.85 27.30
CA ARG A 329 -6.84 28.39 27.48
C ARG A 329 -6.90 29.48 28.55
N ARG A 330 -6.15 29.34 29.65
CA ARG A 330 -6.03 30.34 30.73
C ARG A 330 -5.07 31.49 30.41
N GLY A 331 -4.36 31.45 29.28
CA GLY A 331 -3.35 32.45 28.92
C GLY A 331 -2.03 32.34 29.70
N GLU A 332 -1.77 31.19 30.33
CA GLU A 332 -0.59 30.93 31.15
C GLU A 332 0.61 30.44 30.35
N ILE A 333 0.44 30.19 29.05
CA ILE A 333 1.51 29.75 28.16
C ILE A 333 2.25 30.95 27.55
N VAL A 334 3.58 30.95 27.64
CA VAL A 334 4.42 31.96 26.99
C VAL A 334 4.39 31.76 25.47
N ARG A 335 3.97 32.80 24.75
CA ARG A 335 3.85 32.84 23.28
C ARG A 335 4.90 33.74 22.65
N HIS A 336 5.39 33.35 21.47
CA HIS A 336 6.16 34.24 20.60
C HIS A 336 5.23 35.21 19.85
N HIS A 337 5.78 36.31 19.32
CA HIS A 337 5.00 37.27 18.56
C HIS A 337 4.38 36.62 17.33
N GLY A 338 3.05 36.73 17.17
CA GLY A 338 2.30 36.11 16.07
C GLY A 338 2.01 34.60 16.25
N GLU A 339 2.44 33.98 17.35
CA GLU A 339 2.18 32.56 17.65
C GLU A 339 0.74 32.39 18.20
N THR A 340 -0.01 31.46 17.60
CA THR A 340 -1.34 31.09 18.12
C THR A 340 -1.21 30.32 19.45
N PRO A 341 -2.26 30.26 20.28
CA PRO A 341 -2.24 29.43 21.49
C PRO A 341 -1.93 27.96 21.22
N LEU A 342 -2.46 27.39 20.13
CA LEU A 342 -2.23 25.98 19.77
C LEU A 342 -0.81 25.73 19.28
N ALA A 343 -0.22 26.65 18.50
CA ALA A 343 1.19 26.60 18.13
C ALA A 343 2.11 26.63 19.37
N ALA A 344 1.78 27.46 20.36
CA ALA A 344 2.53 27.53 21.61
C ALA A 344 2.44 26.23 22.42
N VAL A 345 1.28 25.55 22.43
CA VAL A 345 1.14 24.21 23.01
C VAL A 345 2.02 23.22 22.26
N HIS A 346 1.91 23.16 20.93
CA HIS A 346 2.64 22.20 20.10
C HIS A 346 4.17 22.35 20.28
N ARG A 347 4.69 23.58 20.36
CA ARG A 347 6.11 23.85 20.61
C ARG A 347 6.62 23.26 21.94
N ARG A 348 5.76 23.15 22.97
CA ARG A 348 6.13 22.56 24.27
C ARG A 348 6.19 21.03 24.25
N LEU A 349 5.58 20.38 23.26
CA LEU A 349 5.49 18.92 23.20
C LEU A 349 6.83 18.27 22.83
N ARG A 350 7.68 19.00 22.10
CA ARG A 350 9.00 18.51 21.70
C ARG A 350 9.84 18.13 22.93
N ARG A 351 10.32 16.89 22.97
CA ARG A 351 11.12 16.29 24.07
C ARG A 351 10.39 16.11 25.41
N THR A 352 9.11 16.48 25.52
CA THR A 352 8.35 16.28 26.76
C THR A 352 7.44 15.06 26.69
N VAL A 353 7.00 14.68 25.50
CA VAL A 353 6.14 13.51 25.25
C VAL A 353 6.68 12.66 24.10
N THR A 354 6.17 11.44 23.97
CA THR A 354 6.46 10.51 22.87
C THR A 354 6.01 11.05 21.51
N ARG A 355 6.61 10.55 20.42
CA ARG A 355 6.22 10.92 19.05
C ARG A 355 4.77 10.53 18.77
N GLU A 356 4.34 9.35 19.21
CA GLU A 356 2.96 8.89 19.06
C GLU A 356 1.94 9.81 19.76
N ALA A 357 2.28 10.36 20.92
CA ALA A 357 1.42 11.32 21.61
C ALA A 357 1.32 12.66 20.88
N VAL A 358 2.42 13.16 20.29
CA VAL A 358 2.38 14.35 19.41
C VAL A 358 1.46 14.09 18.22
N HIS A 359 1.62 12.96 17.54
CA HIS A 359 0.80 12.66 16.36
C HIS A 359 -0.66 12.32 16.71
N SER A 360 -0.92 11.79 17.91
CA SER A 360 -2.28 11.68 18.46
C SER A 360 -2.88 13.06 18.68
N PHE A 361 -2.15 14.00 19.28
CA PHE A 361 -2.62 15.38 19.43
C PHE A 361 -2.90 16.04 18.07
N ASN A 362 -2.02 15.85 17.09
CA ASN A 362 -2.24 16.37 15.73
C ASN A 362 -3.50 15.78 15.10
N ALA A 363 -3.79 14.49 15.29
CA ALA A 363 -5.04 13.89 14.83
C ALA A 363 -6.28 14.57 15.46
N LEU A 364 -6.21 14.96 16.74
CA LEU A 364 -7.28 15.69 17.42
C LEU A 364 -7.40 17.15 16.94
N LEU A 365 -6.29 17.80 16.59
CA LEU A 365 -6.31 19.14 15.98
C LEU A 365 -7.04 19.14 14.63
N LEU A 366 -6.85 18.09 13.82
CA LEU A 366 -7.52 17.95 12.52
C LEU A 366 -9.05 17.85 12.65
N GLU A 367 -9.59 17.39 13.78
CA GLU A 367 -11.04 17.38 14.03
C GLU A 367 -11.62 18.79 14.28
N LEU A 368 -10.78 19.80 14.54
CA LEU A 368 -11.21 21.20 14.64
C LEU A 368 -11.40 21.86 13.28
N ILE A 369 -10.90 21.24 12.21
CA ILE A 369 -10.89 21.78 10.83
C ILE A 369 -11.45 20.75 9.82
N PRO A 370 -12.65 20.19 10.05
CA PRO A 370 -13.18 19.09 9.25
C PRO A 370 -13.33 19.45 7.77
N ASP A 371 -13.83 20.65 7.45
CA ASP A 371 -14.04 21.10 6.07
C ASP A 371 -12.72 21.25 5.31
N HIS A 372 -11.67 21.71 6.00
CA HIS A 372 -10.34 21.82 5.40
C HIS A 372 -9.77 20.42 5.07
N CYS A 373 -9.89 19.48 5.99
CA CYS A 373 -9.43 18.10 5.78
C CYS A 373 -10.19 17.42 4.64
N ASP A 374 -11.53 17.54 4.63
CA ASP A 374 -12.38 16.96 3.59
C ASP A 374 -12.04 17.51 2.20
N ARG A 375 -11.71 18.81 2.12
CA ARG A 375 -11.22 19.45 0.88
C ARG A 375 -9.86 18.90 0.45
N LEU A 376 -8.90 18.76 1.38
CA LEU A 376 -7.60 18.17 1.06
C LEU A 376 -7.71 16.73 0.54
N VAL A 377 -8.61 15.92 1.12
CA VAL A 377 -8.89 14.56 0.62
C VAL A 377 -9.32 14.60 -0.86
N GLN A 378 -10.24 15.50 -1.20
CA GLN A 378 -10.74 15.63 -2.58
C GLN A 378 -9.69 16.18 -3.56
N GLU A 379 -8.92 17.18 -3.12
CA GLU A 379 -7.96 17.89 -3.99
C GLU A 379 -6.65 17.11 -4.18
N ARG A 380 -6.22 16.30 -3.20
CA ARG A 380 -4.86 15.73 -3.16
C ARG A 380 -4.78 14.21 -3.15
N LEU A 381 -5.84 13.48 -2.76
CA LEU A 381 -5.80 12.02 -2.66
C LEU A 381 -6.34 11.31 -3.90
N THR A 382 -6.37 12.04 -5.01
CA THR A 382 -6.47 11.55 -6.38
C THR A 382 -5.23 12.06 -7.11
N PHE A 383 -4.32 11.16 -7.47
CA PHE A 383 -3.00 11.50 -8.02
C PHE A 383 -2.58 10.51 -9.11
N ASP A 384 -1.64 10.95 -9.95
CA ASP A 384 -0.97 10.12 -10.95
C ASP A 384 0.41 9.69 -10.43
N GLU A 385 0.68 8.39 -10.50
CA GLU A 385 1.95 7.77 -10.09
C GLU A 385 2.94 7.66 -11.27
N HIS A 386 2.72 8.42 -12.33
CA HIS A 386 3.63 8.49 -13.45
C HIS A 386 4.94 9.19 -13.05
N LEU A 387 6.07 8.55 -13.37
CA LEU A 387 7.42 9.07 -13.12
C LEU A 387 8.16 9.15 -14.45
N ASP A 388 8.59 10.36 -14.82
CA ASP A 388 9.24 10.65 -16.10
C ASP A 388 10.54 11.45 -15.90
N LEU A 389 11.43 11.35 -16.88
CA LEU A 389 12.68 12.12 -17.00
C LEU A 389 12.86 12.48 -18.47
N ASP A 390 13.03 13.77 -18.77
CA ASP A 390 13.39 14.21 -20.12
C ASP A 390 14.86 13.86 -20.42
N PRO A 391 15.16 13.02 -21.43
CA PRO A 391 16.53 12.60 -21.75
C PRO A 391 17.45 13.76 -22.13
N ALA A 392 16.90 14.90 -22.52
CA ALA A 392 17.67 16.08 -22.87
C ALA A 392 17.79 17.09 -21.70
N LEU A 393 17.44 16.69 -20.47
CA LEU A 393 17.79 17.44 -19.26
C LEU A 393 19.32 17.56 -19.15
N PRO A 394 19.89 18.76 -18.96
CA PRO A 394 21.33 18.93 -18.76
C PRO A 394 21.82 18.26 -17.48
N ALA A 395 22.99 17.62 -17.55
CA ALA A 395 23.63 16.97 -16.40
C ALA A 395 23.78 17.91 -15.19
N ALA A 396 24.12 19.18 -15.42
CA ALA A 396 24.24 20.18 -14.37
C ALA A 396 22.93 20.43 -13.60
N GLN A 397 21.77 20.42 -14.29
CA GLN A 397 20.47 20.59 -13.63
C GLN A 397 20.15 19.38 -12.75
N LEU A 398 20.45 18.16 -13.21
CA LEU A 398 20.25 16.98 -12.38
C LEU A 398 21.17 16.98 -11.15
N ARG A 399 22.41 17.47 -11.28
CA ARG A 399 23.33 17.67 -10.15
C ARG A 399 22.76 18.67 -9.13
N GLU A 400 22.19 19.78 -9.59
CA GLU A 400 21.53 20.78 -8.73
C GLU A 400 20.32 20.18 -7.98
N LEU A 401 19.48 19.38 -8.65
CA LEU A 401 18.38 18.68 -8.01
C LEU A 401 18.86 17.72 -6.91
N ILE A 402 19.94 16.97 -7.15
CA ILE A 402 20.54 16.10 -6.14
C ILE A 402 21.00 16.92 -4.92
N GLU A 403 21.72 18.01 -5.15
CA GLU A 403 22.31 18.82 -4.06
C GLU A 403 21.27 19.61 -3.26
N SER A 404 20.14 19.97 -3.88
CA SER A 404 19.08 20.76 -3.23
C SER A 404 17.94 19.93 -2.65
N ARG A 405 17.56 18.81 -3.28
CA ARG A 405 16.38 17.99 -2.90
C ARG A 405 16.75 16.64 -2.27
N TYR A 406 17.93 16.13 -2.56
CA TYR A 406 18.41 14.84 -2.08
C TYR A 406 19.68 14.97 -1.23
N ALA A 407 19.92 16.15 -0.65
CA ALA A 407 21.01 16.39 0.29
C ALA A 407 21.00 15.38 1.45
N TRP A 408 19.81 15.01 1.93
CA TRP A 408 19.61 13.98 2.95
C TRP A 408 20.23 12.63 2.56
N ALA A 409 20.09 12.21 1.29
CA ALA A 409 20.62 10.94 0.80
C ALA A 409 22.16 10.96 0.72
N LEU A 410 22.75 12.15 0.53
CA LEU A 410 24.19 12.37 0.59
C LEU A 410 24.71 12.42 2.02
N SER A 411 23.93 12.94 2.98
CA SER A 411 24.36 13.16 4.36
C SER A 411 24.15 11.97 5.28
N ILE A 412 23.18 11.08 4.99
CA ILE A 412 22.91 9.91 5.82
C ILE A 412 24.17 9.02 5.94
N PRO A 413 24.60 8.64 7.15
CA PRO A 413 25.67 7.68 7.33
C PRO A 413 25.31 6.34 6.68
N LEU A 414 26.26 5.80 5.94
CA LEU A 414 26.14 4.52 5.28
C LEU A 414 26.97 3.49 6.04
N ASN A 415 26.35 2.38 6.44
CA ASN A 415 27.06 1.23 7.03
C ASN A 415 28.11 0.65 6.07
N ASP A 416 28.98 -0.26 6.52
CA ASP A 416 29.91 -0.94 5.58
C ASP A 416 29.14 -1.86 4.60
N ASP A 417 29.72 -2.16 3.45
CA ASP A 417 29.08 -3.01 2.42
C ASP A 417 28.63 -4.37 2.99
N ALA A 418 29.40 -4.96 3.90
CA ALA A 418 29.06 -6.21 4.58
C ALA A 418 27.80 -6.11 5.47
N ALA A 419 27.46 -4.91 5.94
CA ALA A 419 26.25 -4.64 6.73
C ALA A 419 25.07 -4.15 5.86
N ARG A 420 25.29 -3.95 4.55
CA ARG A 420 24.24 -3.71 3.53
C ARG A 420 23.95 -4.98 2.71
N ASP A 421 23.79 -6.10 3.39
CA ASP A 421 23.61 -7.40 2.74
C ASP A 421 22.14 -7.75 2.46
N ARG A 422 21.19 -6.90 2.85
CA ARG A 422 19.77 -7.21 2.66
C ARG A 422 19.34 -6.99 1.21
N VAL A 423 18.56 -7.93 0.69
CA VAL A 423 17.93 -7.86 -0.64
C VAL A 423 16.43 -8.01 -0.52
N TRP A 424 15.66 -7.26 -1.30
CA TRP A 424 14.20 -7.38 -1.37
C TRP A 424 13.76 -7.98 -2.70
N TYR A 425 12.97 -9.05 -2.65
CA TYR A 425 12.64 -9.85 -3.83
C TYR A 425 11.25 -10.51 -3.73
N GLN A 426 10.73 -11.02 -4.85
CA GLN A 426 9.47 -11.76 -4.90
C GLN A 426 9.73 -13.27 -4.91
N SER A 427 9.01 -14.01 -4.07
CA SER A 427 9.14 -15.45 -3.97
C SER A 427 8.33 -16.23 -5.02
N ARG A 428 8.80 -17.42 -5.40
CA ARG A 428 8.02 -18.44 -6.12
C ARG A 428 6.87 -18.99 -5.28
N ALA A 429 6.94 -18.87 -3.96
CA ALA A 429 5.87 -19.23 -3.05
C ALA A 429 4.81 -18.12 -3.04
N ALA A 430 3.85 -18.23 -3.97
CA ALA A 430 2.70 -17.34 -4.09
C ALA A 430 3.07 -15.84 -4.22
N GLU A 431 4.19 -15.55 -4.90
CA GLU A 431 4.61 -14.19 -5.25
C GLU A 431 4.83 -13.27 -4.04
N GLU A 432 4.98 -13.83 -2.84
CA GLU A 432 5.11 -13.06 -1.61
C GLU A 432 6.39 -12.19 -1.63
N PRO A 433 6.29 -10.91 -1.24
CA PRO A 433 7.44 -10.08 -0.90
C PRO A 433 8.30 -10.70 0.20
N ARG A 434 9.59 -10.84 -0.08
CA ARG A 434 10.61 -11.37 0.82
C ARG A 434 11.76 -10.40 0.99
N SER A 435 12.48 -10.60 2.10
CA SER A 435 13.75 -9.95 2.36
C SER A 435 14.68 -10.88 3.12
N GLY A 436 15.96 -10.86 2.76
CA GLY A 436 16.99 -11.70 3.37
C GLY A 436 18.41 -11.33 2.92
N PRO A 437 19.44 -12.03 3.45
CA PRO A 437 20.84 -11.86 3.06
C PRO A 437 21.07 -12.17 1.58
N ARG A 438 21.96 -11.43 0.91
CA ARG A 438 22.26 -11.59 -0.52
C ARG A 438 22.91 -12.94 -0.80
N GLU A 439 23.68 -13.46 0.15
CA GLU A 439 24.32 -14.77 0.05
C GLU A 439 23.33 -15.93 -0.11
N GLU A 440 22.12 -15.81 0.45
CA GLU A 440 21.10 -16.86 0.33
C GLU A 440 20.34 -16.82 -1.00
N ILE A 441 20.27 -15.64 -1.63
CA ILE A 441 19.61 -15.45 -2.94
C ILE A 441 20.57 -14.70 -3.88
N PRO A 442 21.69 -15.34 -4.29
CA PRO A 442 22.68 -14.70 -5.13
C PRO A 442 22.08 -14.32 -6.49
N GLY A 443 22.28 -13.07 -6.87
CA GLY A 443 21.74 -12.53 -8.13
C GLY A 443 20.25 -12.19 -8.08
N ALA A 444 19.62 -12.13 -6.89
CA ALA A 444 18.27 -11.59 -6.78
C ALA A 444 18.18 -10.18 -7.37
N HIS A 445 17.06 -9.92 -8.06
CA HIS A 445 16.77 -8.60 -8.58
C HIS A 445 16.14 -7.78 -7.47
N GLU A 446 16.79 -6.66 -7.16
CA GLU A 446 16.30 -5.74 -6.15
C GLU A 446 15.00 -5.06 -6.61
N LEU A 447 14.01 -5.05 -5.71
CA LEU A 447 12.67 -4.50 -5.94
C LEU A 447 12.46 -3.14 -5.29
N ILE A 448 13.40 -2.69 -4.45
CA ILE A 448 13.35 -1.43 -3.73
C ILE A 448 14.59 -0.60 -4.06
N PRO A 449 14.47 0.66 -4.50
CA PRO A 449 15.64 1.51 -4.72
C PRO A 449 16.36 1.84 -3.40
N SER A 450 17.70 1.80 -3.40
CA SER A 450 18.52 2.48 -2.40
C SER A 450 18.74 3.93 -2.85
N TYR A 451 18.02 4.88 -2.25
CA TYR A 451 18.23 6.31 -2.52
C TYR A 451 19.65 6.78 -2.14
N PRO A 452 20.19 6.51 -0.93
CA PRO A 452 21.54 6.95 -0.57
C PRO A 452 22.63 6.41 -1.50
N VAL A 453 22.60 5.12 -1.84
CA VAL A 453 23.61 4.52 -2.74
C VAL A 453 23.41 4.99 -4.18
N GLY A 454 22.16 4.95 -4.67
CA GLY A 454 21.83 5.34 -6.04
C GLY A 454 22.15 6.80 -6.34
N VAL A 455 21.78 7.72 -5.44
CA VAL A 455 22.04 9.16 -5.60
C VAL A 455 23.54 9.45 -5.58
N ARG A 456 24.32 8.78 -4.72
CA ARG A 456 25.79 8.95 -4.71
C ARG A 456 26.45 8.45 -5.99
N ARG A 457 26.02 7.29 -6.51
CA ARG A 457 26.51 6.75 -7.79
C ARG A 457 26.14 7.66 -8.97
N LEU A 458 24.90 8.13 -9.01
CA LEU A 458 24.43 9.07 -10.02
C LEU A 458 25.21 10.38 -9.96
N ARG A 459 25.41 10.94 -8.77
CA ARG A 459 26.20 12.16 -8.56
C ARG A 459 27.64 11.99 -9.05
N ALA A 460 28.29 10.86 -8.75
CA ALA A 460 29.65 10.58 -9.22
C ALA A 460 29.72 10.53 -10.76
N ALA A 461 28.78 9.84 -11.41
CA ALA A 461 28.71 9.79 -12.87
C ALA A 461 28.46 11.18 -13.50
N LEU A 462 27.63 12.02 -12.86
CA LEU A 462 27.38 13.39 -13.31
C LEU A 462 28.58 14.33 -13.12
N GLN A 463 29.50 14.04 -12.20
CA GLN A 463 30.73 14.82 -12.02
C GLN A 463 31.76 14.57 -13.12
N GLU A 464 31.70 13.41 -13.76
CA GLU A 464 32.55 13.03 -14.90
C GLU A 464 31.97 13.52 -16.24
N ALA A 465 30.68 13.84 -16.28
CA ALA A 465 29.99 14.33 -17.47
C ALA A 465 30.15 15.84 -17.68
N GLU A 466 30.12 16.30 -18.93
CA GLU A 466 30.07 17.72 -19.25
C GLU A 466 28.76 18.35 -18.74
N GLU A 467 28.82 19.58 -18.22
CA GLU A 467 27.67 20.23 -17.57
C GLU A 467 26.44 20.38 -18.47
N ALA A 468 26.67 20.65 -19.76
CA ALA A 468 25.63 20.82 -20.78
C ALA A 468 25.23 19.49 -21.45
N ALA A 469 25.91 18.38 -21.14
CA ALA A 469 25.59 17.10 -21.75
C ALA A 469 24.16 16.66 -21.37
N PRO A 470 23.37 16.18 -22.34
CA PRO A 470 22.05 15.64 -22.05
C PRO A 470 22.18 14.33 -21.24
N VAL A 471 21.45 14.24 -20.13
CA VAL A 471 21.51 13.09 -19.22
C VAL A 471 21.18 11.76 -19.91
N GLY A 472 20.35 11.77 -20.95
CA GLY A 472 19.98 10.58 -21.71
C GLY A 472 21.17 9.91 -22.41
N ALA A 473 22.19 10.67 -22.81
CA ALA A 473 23.42 10.12 -23.35
C ALA A 473 24.21 9.37 -22.26
N LEU A 474 24.33 9.98 -21.07
CA LEU A 474 24.94 9.34 -19.90
C LEU A 474 24.16 8.06 -19.49
N LEU A 475 22.82 8.12 -19.46
CA LEU A 475 21.99 6.95 -19.13
C LEU A 475 22.04 5.86 -20.20
N ALA A 476 22.34 6.21 -21.45
CA ALA A 476 22.58 5.21 -22.49
C ALA A 476 23.87 4.42 -22.25
N GLU A 477 24.91 5.10 -21.75
CA GLU A 477 26.20 4.47 -21.37
C GLU A 477 26.11 3.76 -20.02
N ARG A 478 25.31 4.29 -19.10
CA ARG A 478 25.16 3.85 -17.70
C ARG A 478 23.69 3.55 -17.36
N PRO A 479 23.05 2.56 -18.03
CA PRO A 479 21.61 2.29 -17.89
C PRO A 479 21.21 1.80 -16.49
N GLU A 480 22.14 1.34 -15.68
CA GLU A 480 21.89 1.02 -14.27
C GLU A 480 21.55 2.27 -13.41
N LEU A 481 21.82 3.48 -13.91
CA LEU A 481 21.49 4.74 -13.24
C LEU A 481 20.12 5.29 -13.64
N GLU A 482 19.45 4.70 -14.63
CA GLU A 482 18.22 5.25 -15.19
C GLU A 482 17.10 5.39 -14.15
N HIS A 483 16.85 4.34 -13.37
CA HIS A 483 15.75 4.36 -12.39
C HIS A 483 15.96 5.46 -11.34
N ILE A 484 17.17 5.58 -10.78
CA ILE A 484 17.43 6.59 -9.75
C ILE A 484 17.43 8.00 -10.33
N ALA A 485 17.96 8.21 -11.54
CA ALA A 485 17.88 9.51 -12.22
C ALA A 485 16.42 9.93 -12.44
N ARG A 486 15.58 8.99 -12.87
CA ARG A 486 14.15 9.22 -13.07
C ARG A 486 13.43 9.57 -11.76
N LEU A 487 13.74 8.86 -10.67
CA LEU A 487 13.18 9.17 -9.35
C LEU A 487 13.58 10.58 -8.89
N VAL A 488 14.86 10.95 -9.03
CA VAL A 488 15.36 12.27 -8.64
C VAL A 488 14.63 13.40 -9.38
N VAL A 489 14.44 13.26 -10.70
CA VAL A 489 13.75 14.26 -11.52
C VAL A 489 12.25 14.29 -11.22
N ALA A 490 11.58 13.15 -11.31
CA ALA A 490 10.12 13.07 -11.21
C ALA A 490 9.58 13.47 -9.83
N LEU A 491 10.39 13.32 -8.78
CA LEU A 491 9.99 13.59 -7.39
C LEU A 491 10.64 14.87 -6.84
N ALA A 492 11.24 15.73 -7.68
CA ALA A 492 11.96 16.93 -7.25
C ALA A 492 11.14 17.89 -6.37
N ASP A 493 9.83 17.94 -6.59
CA ASP A 493 8.88 18.78 -5.85
C ASP A 493 8.05 18.01 -4.81
N LYS A 494 8.51 16.80 -4.44
CA LYS A 494 7.81 15.86 -3.55
C LYS A 494 8.68 15.52 -2.34
N PRO A 495 8.82 16.44 -1.37
CA PRO A 495 9.79 16.29 -0.29
C PRO A 495 9.48 15.12 0.65
N TYR A 496 8.25 14.60 0.67
CA TYR A 496 7.86 13.46 1.50
C TYR A 496 7.71 12.15 0.70
N ALA A 497 8.32 12.07 -0.49
CA ALA A 497 8.14 10.93 -1.39
C ALA A 497 8.86 9.65 -0.95
N ALA A 498 9.93 9.75 -0.17
CA ALA A 498 10.77 8.60 0.18
C ALA A 498 11.22 8.66 1.64
N PRO A 499 11.18 7.53 2.38
CA PRO A 499 11.77 7.46 3.71
C PRO A 499 13.27 7.76 3.68
N HIS A 500 13.73 8.53 4.66
CA HIS A 500 15.13 8.91 4.84
C HIS A 500 15.92 7.78 5.52
N ALA A 501 16.05 6.65 4.82
CA ALA A 501 16.79 5.48 5.25
C ALA A 501 17.22 4.62 4.05
N ASP A 502 18.25 3.80 4.23
CA ASP A 502 18.56 2.72 3.29
C ASP A 502 17.83 1.43 3.71
N PRO A 503 16.86 0.92 2.93
CA PRO A 503 16.14 -0.30 3.27
C PRO A 503 17.00 -1.57 3.15
N HIS A 504 18.22 -1.47 2.62
CA HIS A 504 19.17 -2.59 2.48
C HIS A 504 20.09 -2.76 3.70
N ASP A 505 20.01 -1.84 4.64
CA ASP A 505 20.78 -1.91 5.88
C ASP A 505 20.31 -3.10 6.74
N ALA A 506 21.27 -3.86 7.31
CA ALA A 506 20.99 -4.94 8.25
C ALA A 506 20.23 -4.46 9.50
N ASP A 507 20.34 -3.19 9.87
CA ASP A 507 19.68 -2.61 11.04
C ASP A 507 18.33 -1.93 10.68
N PHE A 508 17.92 -1.94 9.41
CA PHE A 508 16.62 -1.41 9.00
C PHE A 508 15.49 -2.25 9.61
N VAL A 509 14.55 -1.61 10.31
CA VAL A 509 13.41 -2.28 10.96
C VAL A 509 12.14 -2.06 10.13
N PRO A 510 11.62 -3.10 9.42
CA PRO A 510 10.51 -2.95 8.47
C PRO A 510 9.20 -2.44 9.07
N VAL A 511 8.91 -2.79 10.33
CA VAL A 511 7.59 -2.51 10.93
C VAL A 511 7.23 -1.03 10.99
N TRP A 512 8.22 -0.14 11.03
CA TRP A 512 8.01 1.30 10.99
C TRP A 512 7.23 1.75 9.75
N LEU A 513 7.63 1.29 8.56
CA LEU A 513 6.93 1.60 7.31
C LEU A 513 5.65 0.78 7.12
N VAL A 514 5.59 -0.42 7.70
CA VAL A 514 4.34 -1.21 7.73
C VAL A 514 3.26 -0.46 8.55
N ARG A 515 3.63 0.14 9.69
CA ARG A 515 2.71 0.92 10.53
C ARG A 515 2.36 2.27 9.91
N LEU A 516 3.28 2.93 9.19
CA LEU A 516 2.94 4.10 8.36
C LEU A 516 1.75 3.81 7.44
N MET A 517 1.83 2.75 6.65
CA MET A 517 0.76 2.39 5.72
C MET A 517 -0.50 1.96 6.46
N ASN A 518 -0.40 1.05 7.44
CA ASN A 518 -1.55 0.51 8.13
C ASN A 518 -2.25 1.56 9.00
N SER A 519 -1.52 2.24 9.87
CA SER A 519 -2.12 3.14 10.84
C SER A 519 -2.44 4.50 10.23
N PHE A 520 -1.46 5.17 9.63
CA PHE A 520 -1.65 6.53 9.12
C PHE A 520 -2.41 6.58 7.79
N ILE A 521 -2.04 5.79 6.78
CA ILE A 521 -2.71 5.86 5.47
C ILE A 521 -4.05 5.12 5.47
N HIS A 522 -4.08 3.85 5.84
CA HIS A 522 -5.33 3.06 5.83
C HIS A 522 -6.25 3.42 7.00
N GLY A 523 -5.72 3.87 8.13
CA GLY A 523 -6.50 4.20 9.33
C GLY A 523 -6.81 2.98 10.22
N LEU A 524 -5.86 2.04 10.35
CA LEU A 524 -5.94 0.94 11.33
C LEU A 524 -5.54 1.42 12.72
N ASP A 525 -6.18 0.83 13.73
CA ASP A 525 -5.79 0.96 15.13
C ASP A 525 -5.52 -0.39 15.79
N ARG A 526 -5.13 -0.37 17.08
CA ARG A 526 -4.71 -1.55 17.85
C ARG A 526 -3.65 -2.34 17.10
N THR A 527 -2.64 -1.59 16.65
CA THR A 527 -1.57 -2.04 15.73
C THR A 527 -0.52 -2.88 16.46
N GLU A 528 -0.92 -4.06 16.94
CA GLU A 528 -0.03 -5.04 17.56
C GLU A 528 1.11 -5.39 16.58
N ASP A 529 2.34 -5.19 17.04
CA ASP A 529 3.53 -5.54 16.29
C ASP A 529 4.04 -6.93 16.65
N TYR A 530 4.49 -7.64 15.62
CA TYR A 530 5.00 -8.99 15.77
C TYR A 530 6.32 -9.12 15.00
N LEU A 531 7.37 -9.46 15.75
CA LEU A 531 8.72 -9.76 15.25
C LEU A 531 9.33 -8.63 14.39
N GLY A 532 9.00 -7.36 14.67
CA GLY A 532 9.58 -6.21 13.96
C GLY A 532 9.26 -6.13 12.47
N ARG A 533 8.23 -6.86 11.99
CA ARG A 533 7.94 -6.99 10.55
C ARG A 533 6.48 -7.11 10.18
N THR A 534 5.61 -7.43 11.13
CA THR A 534 4.18 -7.63 10.90
C THR A 534 3.40 -6.72 11.83
N ILE A 535 2.39 -6.06 11.29
CA ILE A 535 1.37 -5.34 12.05
C ILE A 535 0.07 -6.07 11.90
N ARG A 536 -0.59 -6.36 13.02
CA ARG A 536 -2.00 -6.78 13.07
C ARG A 536 -2.79 -5.64 13.68
N GLY A 537 -4.00 -5.40 13.17
CA GLY A 537 -4.84 -4.35 13.71
C GLY A 537 -6.28 -4.48 13.22
N LEU A 538 -7.08 -3.50 13.60
CA LEU A 538 -8.50 -3.44 13.25
C LEU A 538 -8.78 -2.24 12.36
N ILE A 539 -9.61 -2.46 11.35
CA ILE A 539 -10.22 -1.41 10.55
C ILE A 539 -11.67 -1.25 11.02
N PHE A 540 -12.16 -0.02 11.15
CA PHE A 540 -13.56 0.31 11.49
C PHE A 540 -14.03 -0.17 12.88
N GLU A 541 -13.12 -0.43 13.84
CA GLU A 541 -13.53 -0.61 15.23
C GLU A 541 -14.25 0.66 15.72
N GLY A 542 -15.44 0.50 16.30
CA GLY A 542 -16.30 1.61 16.75
C GLY A 542 -17.01 2.41 15.66
N ALA A 543 -16.75 2.16 14.37
CA ALA A 543 -17.44 2.86 13.28
C ALA A 543 -18.95 2.54 13.29
N PRO A 544 -19.82 3.46 12.82
CA PRO A 544 -21.25 3.16 12.67
C PRO A 544 -21.45 1.95 11.76
N PHE A 545 -22.46 1.12 12.05
CA PHE A 545 -23.00 0.13 11.13
C PHE A 545 -24.03 0.75 10.19
N ARG A 546 -24.47 0.01 9.17
CA ARG A 546 -25.34 0.56 8.11
C ARG A 546 -26.61 1.21 8.65
N ASP A 547 -27.19 0.64 9.70
CA ASP A 547 -28.44 1.11 10.31
C ASP A 547 -28.24 2.37 11.16
N GLU A 548 -26.99 2.74 11.45
CA GLU A 548 -26.61 3.90 12.26
C GLU A 548 -26.08 5.06 11.40
N LEU A 549 -25.83 4.85 10.10
CA LEU A 549 -25.18 5.84 9.23
C LEU A 549 -25.95 7.16 9.12
N ALA A 550 -27.29 7.12 9.16
CA ALA A 550 -28.13 8.30 8.99
C ALA A 550 -27.97 9.33 10.12
N ASP A 551 -27.65 8.86 11.34
CA ASP A 551 -27.56 9.69 12.55
C ASP A 551 -26.12 9.76 13.11
N ALA A 552 -25.15 9.22 12.38
CA ALA A 552 -23.77 9.09 12.86
C ALA A 552 -23.01 10.44 12.86
N ASP A 553 -22.17 10.63 13.88
CA ASP A 553 -21.15 11.69 13.87
C ASP A 553 -19.82 11.14 13.31
N PRO A 554 -19.31 11.66 12.17
CA PRO A 554 -18.07 11.18 11.58
C PRO A 554 -16.82 11.43 12.46
N SER A 555 -16.90 12.37 13.41
CA SER A 555 -15.85 12.67 14.39
C SER A 555 -16.03 11.93 15.72
N GLY A 556 -17.18 11.26 15.90
CA GLY A 556 -17.61 10.66 17.17
C GLY A 556 -17.13 9.23 17.42
N TRP A 557 -16.87 8.47 16.36
CA TRP A 557 -16.81 7.00 16.41
C TRP A 557 -15.44 6.38 16.74
N TRP A 558 -14.36 7.15 16.60
CA TRP A 558 -12.98 6.68 16.68
C TRP A 558 -12.34 7.02 18.04
N TRP A 559 -11.33 6.24 18.46
CA TRP A 559 -10.69 6.34 19.79
C TRP A 559 -11.69 6.56 20.92
N SER A 560 -12.80 5.82 20.84
CA SER A 560 -13.90 5.91 21.79
C SER A 560 -13.93 4.63 22.60
N TYR A 561 -13.91 4.77 23.92
CA TYR A 561 -14.04 3.62 24.82
C TYR A 561 -15.50 3.38 25.17
N ARG A 562 -15.92 2.10 25.10
CA ARG A 562 -17.16 1.61 25.70
C ARG A 562 -16.81 0.46 26.66
N SER A 563 -17.30 0.52 27.89
CA SER A 563 -17.01 -0.51 28.89
C SER A 563 -17.72 -1.81 28.52
N ALA A 564 -16.97 -2.89 28.34
CA ALA A 564 -17.54 -4.22 28.13
C ALA A 564 -18.31 -4.72 29.36
N ALA A 565 -17.96 -4.25 30.57
CA ALA A 565 -18.64 -4.62 31.81
C ALA A 565 -20.02 -3.96 31.96
N ALA A 566 -20.16 -2.70 31.52
CA ALA A 566 -21.46 -2.00 31.56
C ALA A 566 -22.47 -2.63 30.59
N VAL A 567 -22.01 -3.19 29.47
CA VAL A 567 -22.87 -3.91 28.50
C VAL A 567 -23.40 -5.24 29.06
N LEU A 568 -22.72 -5.83 30.05
CA LEU A 568 -23.18 -7.06 30.71
C LEU A 568 -24.26 -6.80 31.79
N ASP A 569 -24.36 -5.58 32.33
CA ASP A 569 -25.33 -5.22 33.38
C ASP A 569 -26.72 -4.85 32.81
N ASP A 570 -26.82 -4.39 31.55
CA ASP A 570 -28.09 -4.03 30.90
C ASP A 570 -28.78 -5.21 30.17
N SER A 571 -28.16 -6.40 30.15
CA SER A 571 -28.72 -7.60 29.52
C SER A 571 -29.55 -8.43 30.51
N PRO A 572 -30.83 -8.76 30.23
CA PRO A 572 -31.63 -9.61 31.11
C PRO A 572 -31.08 -11.05 31.12
N GLY A 573 -30.48 -11.46 32.23
CA GLY A 573 -30.17 -12.86 32.52
C GLY A 573 -28.72 -13.30 32.29
N THR A 574 -27.77 -12.73 33.02
CA THR A 574 -26.38 -13.26 33.08
C THR A 574 -26.22 -14.22 34.26
N GLY A 575 -26.61 -15.49 34.04
CA GLY A 575 -26.17 -16.58 34.91
C GLY A 575 -24.65 -16.74 34.81
N ARG A 576 -23.91 -16.40 35.88
CA ARG A 576 -22.46 -16.62 35.96
C ARG A 576 -22.14 -18.11 35.76
N MET A 577 -21.67 -18.47 34.57
CA MET A 577 -21.07 -19.78 34.33
C MET A 577 -19.59 -19.74 34.75
N LYS A 578 -19.19 -20.69 35.60
CA LYS A 578 -17.78 -20.88 35.99
C LYS A 578 -16.92 -21.15 34.75
N PRO A 579 -15.66 -20.70 34.71
CA PRO A 579 -14.74 -21.09 33.66
C PRO A 579 -14.56 -22.60 33.72
N SER A 580 -14.92 -23.32 32.65
CA SER A 580 -14.55 -24.72 32.51
C SER A 580 -13.05 -24.79 32.27
N GLY A 581 -12.32 -25.00 33.37
CA GLY A 581 -10.93 -25.44 33.35
C GLY A 581 -10.85 -26.81 32.68
N GLY A 582 -10.33 -26.82 31.47
CA GLY A 582 -10.11 -28.01 30.66
C GLY A 582 -9.53 -27.58 29.32
N ARG A 583 -8.24 -27.21 29.31
CA ARG A 583 -7.47 -27.28 28.06
C ARG A 583 -7.31 -28.76 27.75
N ASP A 584 -8.16 -29.25 26.85
CA ASP A 584 -7.89 -30.50 26.16
C ASP A 584 -6.87 -30.16 25.06
N ASP A 585 -5.59 -30.23 25.41
CA ASP A 585 -4.44 -30.03 24.51
C ASP A 585 -4.26 -31.23 23.54
N THR A 586 -5.36 -31.75 23.00
CA THR A 586 -5.34 -32.84 22.02
C THR A 586 -6.07 -32.45 20.74
N VAL A 587 -5.73 -31.27 20.19
CA VAL A 587 -5.84 -31.09 18.74
C VAL A 587 -4.75 -31.97 18.13
N PRO A 588 -5.07 -33.00 17.32
CA PRO A 588 -4.05 -33.71 16.60
C PRO A 588 -3.35 -32.66 15.73
N ALA A 589 -2.06 -32.45 15.94
CA ALA A 589 -1.22 -31.80 14.96
C ALA A 589 -1.24 -32.71 13.72
N SER A 590 -2.26 -32.57 12.88
CA SER A 590 -2.18 -33.05 11.52
C SER A 590 -1.02 -32.27 10.93
N GLY A 591 0.10 -32.95 10.77
CA GLY A 591 1.26 -32.48 10.03
C GLY A 591 0.87 -32.33 8.56
N VAL A 592 -0.03 -31.40 8.26
CA VAL A 592 -0.32 -30.98 6.90
C VAL A 592 0.78 -29.99 6.57
N SER A 593 1.77 -30.48 5.82
CA SER A 593 2.75 -29.62 5.18
C SER A 593 2.02 -28.68 4.22
N LEU A 594 1.77 -27.44 4.64
CA LEU A 594 1.39 -26.35 3.75
C LEU A 594 2.57 -26.11 2.80
N ALA A 595 2.60 -26.82 1.68
CA ALA A 595 3.53 -26.54 0.60
C ALA A 595 2.88 -25.45 -0.27
N PRO A 596 3.39 -24.20 -0.27
CA PRO A 596 2.91 -23.20 -1.21
C PRO A 596 3.07 -23.74 -2.63
N LYS A 597 2.04 -23.59 -3.47
CA LYS A 597 2.12 -23.98 -4.88
C LYS A 597 3.21 -23.13 -5.54
N GLU A 598 4.24 -23.78 -6.05
CA GLU A 598 5.27 -23.08 -6.83
C GLU A 598 4.65 -22.59 -8.14
N SER A 599 4.92 -21.34 -8.49
CA SER A 599 4.46 -20.76 -9.74
C SER A 599 5.03 -21.54 -10.93
N ALA A 600 4.16 -22.01 -11.81
CA ALA A 600 4.62 -22.69 -13.03
C ALA A 600 5.35 -21.70 -13.96
N ILE A 601 6.27 -22.22 -14.76
CA ILE A 601 7.01 -21.46 -15.77
C ILE A 601 6.54 -21.75 -17.21
N THR A 602 5.67 -22.75 -17.37
CA THR A 602 5.11 -23.13 -18.66
C THR A 602 3.66 -22.70 -18.74
N ALA A 603 3.31 -22.00 -19.82
CA ALA A 603 1.96 -21.56 -20.07
C ALA A 603 1.01 -22.75 -20.35
N PRO A 604 -0.23 -22.72 -19.84
CA PRO A 604 -1.27 -23.64 -20.29
C PRO A 604 -1.61 -23.36 -21.76
N ARG A 605 -2.15 -24.37 -22.43
CA ARG A 605 -2.77 -24.18 -23.74
C ARG A 605 -4.17 -23.60 -23.55
N VAL A 606 -4.48 -22.56 -24.29
CA VAL A 606 -5.83 -21.97 -24.34
C VAL A 606 -6.48 -22.25 -25.70
N GLU A 607 -7.82 -22.16 -25.72
CA GLU A 607 -8.59 -22.33 -26.96
C GLU A 607 -8.15 -21.34 -28.05
N PRO A 608 -7.98 -21.79 -29.31
CA PRO A 608 -7.62 -20.91 -30.42
C PRO A 608 -8.62 -19.76 -30.58
N GLY A 609 -8.11 -18.53 -30.73
CA GLY A 609 -8.94 -17.34 -30.91
C GLY A 609 -9.45 -16.69 -29.61
N ALA A 610 -9.20 -17.28 -28.44
CA ALA A 610 -9.48 -16.64 -27.17
C ALA A 610 -8.65 -15.35 -27.00
N SER A 611 -9.25 -14.29 -26.45
CA SER A 611 -8.59 -13.02 -26.15
C SER A 611 -8.68 -12.69 -24.66
N ILE A 612 -7.70 -11.91 -24.19
CA ILE A 612 -7.69 -11.33 -22.84
C ILE A 612 -7.50 -9.82 -23.00
N THR A 613 -8.33 -9.05 -22.29
CA THR A 613 -8.08 -7.62 -22.09
C THR A 613 -7.08 -7.46 -20.95
N ILE A 614 -5.81 -7.26 -21.30
CA ILE A 614 -4.77 -7.04 -20.30
C ILE A 614 -4.90 -5.63 -19.71
N LYS A 615 -4.80 -5.50 -18.40
CA LYS A 615 -4.76 -4.19 -17.73
C LYS A 615 -3.32 -3.70 -17.53
N PHE A 616 -3.15 -2.37 -17.45
CA PHE A 616 -1.84 -1.72 -17.26
C PHE A 616 -1.02 -2.31 -16.10
N ARG A 617 -1.68 -2.57 -14.96
CA ARG A 617 -1.06 -3.18 -13.78
C ARG A 617 -0.52 -4.57 -14.07
N GLU A 618 -1.31 -5.43 -14.72
CA GLU A 618 -0.91 -6.80 -15.07
C GLU A 618 0.23 -6.81 -16.06
N ALA A 619 0.16 -5.94 -17.08
CA ALA A 619 1.21 -5.77 -18.07
C ALA A 619 2.54 -5.37 -17.42
N ARG A 620 2.53 -4.40 -16.49
CA ARG A 620 3.73 -3.98 -15.77
C ARG A 620 4.26 -5.07 -14.83
N LEU A 621 3.37 -5.79 -14.15
CA LEU A 621 3.76 -6.87 -13.23
C LEU A 621 4.50 -7.98 -13.98
N MET A 622 3.90 -8.52 -15.05
CA MET A 622 4.49 -9.61 -15.83
C MET A 622 5.77 -9.16 -16.53
N ALA A 623 5.80 -7.94 -17.08
CA ALA A 623 6.99 -7.41 -17.74
C ALA A 623 8.15 -7.21 -16.76
N GLY A 624 7.89 -6.66 -15.57
CA GLY A 624 8.92 -6.50 -14.54
C GLY A 624 9.60 -7.84 -14.19
N ARG A 625 8.79 -8.87 -13.94
CA ARG A 625 9.29 -10.24 -13.68
C ARG A 625 10.04 -10.83 -14.87
N ALA A 626 9.53 -10.61 -16.08
CA ALA A 626 10.17 -11.08 -17.30
C ALA A 626 11.57 -10.47 -17.50
N TYR A 627 11.73 -9.17 -17.26
CA TYR A 627 13.05 -8.53 -17.38
C TYR A 627 14.04 -8.95 -16.28
N GLN A 628 13.53 -9.29 -15.11
CA GLN A 628 14.33 -9.95 -14.07
C GLN A 628 14.76 -11.34 -14.53
N ALA A 629 13.86 -12.14 -15.11
CA ALA A 629 14.23 -13.43 -15.69
C ALA A 629 15.29 -13.30 -16.81
N LEU A 630 15.21 -12.23 -17.62
CA LEU A 630 16.18 -11.88 -18.66
C LEU A 630 17.48 -11.29 -18.12
N ARG A 631 17.63 -11.12 -16.80
CA ARG A 631 18.82 -10.54 -16.14
C ARG A 631 19.16 -9.13 -16.65
N VAL A 632 18.14 -8.33 -16.96
CA VAL A 632 18.35 -6.90 -17.23
C VAL A 632 18.84 -6.25 -15.93
N PRO A 633 19.94 -5.46 -15.96
CA PRO A 633 20.54 -4.92 -14.75
C PRO A 633 19.57 -4.16 -13.85
N GLU A 634 19.89 -4.15 -12.55
CA GLU A 634 19.26 -3.27 -11.58
C GLU A 634 19.28 -1.82 -12.08
N GLY A 635 18.20 -1.09 -11.88
CA GLY A 635 18.03 0.29 -12.39
C GLY A 635 17.63 0.40 -13.86
N SER A 636 17.93 -0.62 -14.69
CA SER A 636 17.59 -0.64 -16.12
C SER A 636 16.28 -1.38 -16.41
N TRP A 637 15.97 -2.45 -15.67
CA TRP A 637 14.77 -3.26 -15.90
C TRP A 637 13.44 -2.49 -15.74
N HIS A 638 13.43 -1.42 -14.94
CA HIS A 638 12.27 -0.53 -14.80
C HIS A 638 11.96 0.21 -16.09
N GLY A 639 13.00 0.71 -16.76
CA GLY A 639 12.90 1.37 -18.07
C GLY A 639 12.46 0.38 -19.14
N ALA A 640 13.06 -0.83 -19.17
CA ALA A 640 12.67 -1.89 -20.09
C ALA A 640 11.20 -2.30 -19.91
N ARG A 641 10.73 -2.46 -18.66
CA ARG A 641 9.32 -2.71 -18.33
C ARG A 641 8.41 -1.64 -18.89
N ASP A 642 8.75 -0.37 -18.68
CA ASP A 642 7.90 0.73 -19.14
C ASP A 642 7.93 0.85 -20.68
N PHE A 643 9.06 0.55 -21.31
CA PHE A 643 9.17 0.47 -22.77
C PHE A 643 8.33 -0.66 -23.36
N TYR A 644 8.25 -1.84 -22.71
CA TYR A 644 7.34 -2.91 -23.15
C TYR A 644 5.89 -2.43 -23.19
N ILE A 645 5.46 -1.64 -22.20
CA ILE A 645 4.11 -1.05 -22.23
C ILE A 645 3.94 -0.15 -23.45
N THR A 646 4.92 0.72 -23.73
CA THR A 646 4.90 1.56 -24.92
C THR A 646 4.93 0.74 -26.22
N ALA A 647 5.64 -0.39 -26.25
CA ALA A 647 5.68 -1.31 -27.38
C ALA A 647 4.33 -1.99 -27.62
N LEU A 648 3.63 -2.41 -26.55
CA LEU A 648 2.27 -2.95 -26.66
C LEU A 648 1.28 -1.94 -27.23
N LEU A 649 1.36 -0.68 -26.79
CA LEU A 649 0.54 0.42 -27.32
C LEU A 649 0.81 0.65 -28.81
N GLY A 650 2.08 0.69 -29.20
CA GLY A 650 2.46 0.87 -30.60
C GLY A 650 2.12 -0.35 -31.48
N SER A 651 2.19 -1.57 -30.93
CA SER A 651 1.81 -2.80 -31.62
C SER A 651 1.47 -3.92 -30.63
N PRO A 652 0.21 -4.38 -30.57
CA PRO A 652 -0.17 -5.52 -29.71
C PRO A 652 0.58 -6.83 -30.02
N ALA A 653 1.12 -6.97 -31.23
CA ALA A 653 1.96 -8.10 -31.65
C ALA A 653 3.27 -8.19 -30.84
N ALA A 654 3.69 -7.10 -30.16
CA ALA A 654 4.81 -7.13 -29.23
C ALA A 654 4.62 -8.13 -28.08
N ALA A 655 3.38 -8.48 -27.72
CA ALA A 655 3.11 -9.50 -26.69
C ALA A 655 3.60 -10.88 -27.14
N ASP A 656 3.28 -11.29 -28.37
CA ASP A 656 3.72 -12.57 -28.94
C ASP A 656 5.24 -12.60 -29.13
N ALA A 657 5.80 -11.52 -29.67
CA ALA A 657 7.24 -11.40 -29.84
C ALA A 657 8.00 -11.46 -28.51
N PHE A 658 7.45 -10.85 -27.45
CA PHE A 658 8.03 -10.94 -26.12
C PHE A 658 7.93 -12.35 -25.54
N GLY A 659 6.79 -13.03 -25.69
CA GLY A 659 6.64 -14.44 -25.32
C GLY A 659 7.67 -15.34 -26.02
N ASN A 660 7.91 -15.12 -27.32
CA ASN A 660 8.93 -15.84 -28.10
C ASN A 660 10.35 -15.51 -27.63
N LEU A 661 10.65 -14.23 -27.35
CA LEU A 661 11.92 -13.81 -26.77
C LEU A 661 12.18 -14.53 -25.44
N LEU A 662 11.20 -14.55 -24.54
CA LEU A 662 11.30 -15.22 -23.25
C LEU A 662 11.50 -16.73 -23.41
N ALA A 663 10.78 -17.37 -24.33
CA ALA A 663 10.93 -18.80 -24.59
C ALA A 663 12.31 -19.16 -25.17
N ALA A 664 12.89 -18.28 -25.99
CA ALA A 664 14.22 -18.48 -26.57
C ALA A 664 15.36 -18.15 -25.59
N ALA A 665 15.17 -17.12 -24.77
CA ALA A 665 16.21 -16.60 -23.88
C ALA A 665 16.23 -17.31 -22.52
N ILE A 666 15.08 -17.75 -21.99
CA ILE A 666 14.96 -18.35 -20.66
C ILE A 666 14.89 -19.87 -20.80
N ASP A 667 15.88 -20.56 -20.26
CA ASP A 667 15.88 -22.01 -20.20
C ASP A 667 14.67 -22.53 -19.41
N GLY A 668 13.94 -23.47 -20.01
CA GLY A 668 12.67 -23.97 -19.48
C GLY A 668 12.79 -24.88 -18.25
N GLN A 669 13.99 -25.23 -17.80
CA GLN A 669 14.20 -26.04 -16.58
C GLN A 669 14.90 -25.25 -15.48
N THR A 670 15.90 -24.45 -15.83
CA THR A 670 16.76 -23.73 -14.89
C THR A 670 16.34 -22.27 -14.71
N GLY A 671 15.58 -21.70 -15.64
CA GLY A 671 15.23 -20.28 -15.65
C GLY A 671 16.42 -19.35 -15.95
N ALA A 672 17.57 -19.88 -16.38
CA ALA A 672 18.74 -19.08 -16.75
C ALA A 672 18.53 -18.38 -18.10
N ALA A 673 19.05 -17.16 -18.23
CA ALA A 673 19.00 -16.39 -19.48
C ALA A 673 20.37 -15.90 -19.94
N ALA A 674 20.50 -15.66 -21.25
CA ALA A 674 21.67 -15.02 -21.84
C ALA A 674 21.91 -13.63 -21.23
N PRO A 675 23.18 -13.21 -21.05
CA PRO A 675 23.48 -11.93 -20.43
C PRO A 675 23.03 -10.77 -21.31
N TRP A 676 22.22 -9.88 -20.74
CA TRP A 676 21.86 -8.61 -21.36
C TRP A 676 23.11 -7.71 -21.51
N ARG A 677 23.17 -6.94 -22.60
CA ARG A 677 24.24 -5.96 -22.86
C ARG A 677 23.64 -4.60 -23.17
N ALA A 678 24.18 -3.55 -22.58
CA ALA A 678 23.79 -2.19 -22.96
C ALA A 678 24.21 -1.93 -24.42
N PRO A 679 23.36 -1.28 -25.25
CA PRO A 679 23.79 -0.75 -26.53
C PRO A 679 25.02 0.14 -26.37
N SER A 680 26.03 -0.07 -27.21
CA SER A 680 27.20 0.83 -27.27
C SER A 680 27.02 1.81 -28.41
N TRP A 681 27.56 3.02 -28.26
CA TRP A 681 27.37 4.05 -29.27
C TRP A 681 28.58 4.99 -29.38
N ARG A 682 28.66 5.68 -30.52
CA ARG A 682 29.58 6.79 -30.78
C ARG A 682 28.97 7.74 -31.80
N THR A 683 29.49 8.94 -31.88
CA THR A 683 29.14 9.91 -32.94
C THR A 683 30.25 9.94 -33.99
N GLU A 684 29.90 9.82 -35.26
CA GLU A 684 30.81 9.89 -36.41
C GLU A 684 30.16 10.76 -37.50
N ASP A 685 30.81 11.86 -37.90
CA ASP A 685 30.29 12.84 -38.86
C ASP A 685 28.85 13.32 -38.59
N GLY A 686 28.51 13.54 -37.31
CA GLY A 686 27.16 13.97 -36.89
C GLY A 686 26.09 12.86 -36.94
N THR A 687 26.48 11.62 -37.20
CA THR A 687 25.61 10.44 -37.18
C THR A 687 25.88 9.60 -35.93
N LEU A 688 24.81 9.17 -35.25
CA LEU A 688 24.87 8.24 -34.13
C LEU A 688 25.04 6.81 -34.64
N LEU A 689 26.19 6.20 -34.36
CA LEU A 689 26.45 4.80 -34.68
C LEU A 689 26.25 3.98 -33.40
N VAL A 690 25.28 3.06 -33.43
CA VAL A 690 24.89 2.23 -32.29
C VAL A 690 25.07 0.75 -32.62
N ASP A 691 25.66 -0.02 -31.73
CA ASP A 691 25.64 -1.48 -31.77
C ASP A 691 24.71 -2.01 -30.68
N ASN A 692 23.61 -2.63 -31.09
CA ASN A 692 22.60 -3.20 -30.20
C ASN A 692 22.91 -4.67 -29.82
N HIS A 693 24.05 -5.19 -30.27
CA HIS A 693 24.60 -6.50 -29.91
C HIS A 693 23.69 -7.69 -30.22
N GLY A 694 22.95 -7.61 -31.33
CA GLY A 694 22.02 -8.66 -31.77
C GLY A 694 20.79 -8.79 -30.88
N GLN A 695 20.45 -7.79 -30.05
CA GLN A 695 19.34 -7.89 -29.09
C GLN A 695 18.02 -7.38 -29.67
N SER A 696 16.94 -7.77 -29.01
CA SER A 696 15.59 -7.26 -29.27
C SER A 696 15.44 -5.82 -28.80
N LEU A 697 14.74 -4.99 -29.57
CA LEU A 697 14.26 -3.70 -29.11
C LEU A 697 13.39 -3.83 -27.86
N LEU A 698 12.66 -4.94 -27.68
CA LEU A 698 11.92 -5.19 -26.44
C LEU A 698 12.84 -5.25 -25.22
N ALA A 699 14.14 -5.54 -25.36
CA ALA A 699 15.08 -5.57 -24.24
C ALA A 699 15.93 -4.30 -24.09
N THR A 700 16.09 -3.50 -25.15
CA THR A 700 17.02 -2.35 -25.18
C THR A 700 16.39 -1.03 -25.60
N GLY A 701 15.10 -1.02 -25.96
CA GLY A 701 14.42 0.15 -26.50
C GLY A 701 14.36 1.33 -25.53
N HIS A 702 14.33 1.09 -24.22
CA HIS A 702 14.42 2.15 -23.21
C HIS A 702 15.76 2.88 -23.23
N VAL A 703 16.87 2.16 -23.41
CA VAL A 703 18.21 2.74 -23.59
C VAL A 703 18.25 3.60 -24.85
N LEU A 704 17.67 3.10 -25.94
CA LEU A 704 17.61 3.82 -27.22
C LEU A 704 16.72 5.06 -27.13
N ILE A 705 15.63 5.03 -26.36
CA ILE A 705 14.82 6.23 -26.07
C ILE A 705 15.67 7.30 -25.38
N ASN A 706 16.48 6.91 -24.38
CA ASN A 706 17.38 7.86 -23.70
C ASN A 706 18.41 8.44 -24.67
N LEU A 707 19.07 7.59 -25.46
CA LEU A 707 20.12 8.00 -26.40
C LEU A 707 19.58 8.90 -27.53
N LEU A 708 18.52 8.45 -28.21
CA LEU A 708 17.92 9.18 -29.32
C LEU A 708 17.18 10.42 -28.80
N GLY A 709 16.60 10.37 -27.60
CA GLY A 709 15.97 11.51 -26.95
C GLY A 709 16.97 12.62 -26.63
N ALA A 710 18.15 12.25 -26.13
CA ALA A 710 19.24 13.18 -25.83
C ALA A 710 19.71 13.98 -27.06
N HIS A 711 19.77 13.33 -28.23
CA HIS A 711 20.24 13.93 -29.48
C HIS A 711 19.12 14.45 -30.38
N GLY A 712 17.87 14.07 -30.11
CA GLY A 712 16.71 14.39 -30.95
C GLY A 712 16.34 15.87 -30.94
N ARG A 713 16.72 16.64 -29.90
CA ARG A 713 16.43 18.08 -29.84
C ARG A 713 17.17 18.91 -30.89
N THR A 714 18.38 18.50 -31.26
CA THR A 714 19.19 19.16 -32.29
C THR A 714 19.02 18.54 -33.67
N GLY A 715 18.29 17.42 -33.76
CA GLY A 715 18.26 16.57 -34.93
C GLY A 715 19.52 15.71 -35.01
N ALA A 716 19.36 14.42 -35.27
CA ALA A 716 20.47 13.50 -35.49
C ALA A 716 20.08 12.41 -36.48
N ALA A 717 21.00 12.09 -37.40
CA ALA A 717 20.95 10.83 -38.13
C ALA A 717 21.45 9.70 -37.22
N PHE A 718 20.92 8.49 -37.41
CA PHE A 718 21.38 7.33 -36.66
C PHE A 718 21.48 6.08 -37.52
N ARG A 719 22.32 5.14 -37.07
CA ARG A 719 22.49 3.80 -37.62
C ARG A 719 22.69 2.81 -36.46
N ILE A 720 21.70 1.93 -36.24
CA ILE A 720 21.71 0.90 -35.20
C ILE A 720 21.97 -0.46 -35.84
N ALA A 721 23.14 -1.04 -35.61
CA ALA A 721 23.50 -2.37 -36.07
C ALA A 721 23.08 -3.46 -35.06
N GLY A 722 22.83 -4.68 -35.54
CA GLY A 722 22.54 -5.83 -34.69
C GLY A 722 21.23 -5.67 -33.91
N VAL A 723 20.19 -5.12 -34.54
CA VAL A 723 18.90 -4.88 -33.88
C VAL A 723 17.84 -5.87 -34.40
N ARG A 724 17.09 -6.48 -33.48
CA ARG A 724 15.83 -7.17 -33.80
C ARG A 724 14.68 -6.27 -33.39
N THR A 725 13.82 -5.90 -34.34
CA THR A 725 12.74 -4.95 -34.07
C THR A 725 11.61 -5.57 -33.25
N ASP A 726 11.31 -6.87 -33.44
CA ASP A 726 10.35 -7.66 -32.64
C ASP A 726 9.03 -6.91 -32.36
N HIS A 727 8.48 -6.28 -33.41
CA HIS A 727 7.28 -5.41 -33.37
C HIS A 727 7.35 -4.17 -32.47
N ALA A 728 8.51 -3.86 -31.89
CA ALA A 728 8.70 -2.74 -30.97
C ALA A 728 9.12 -1.41 -31.63
N LEU A 729 9.31 -1.36 -32.95
CA LEU A 729 9.65 -0.11 -33.65
C LEU A 729 8.56 0.97 -33.50
N ALA A 730 7.29 0.57 -33.56
CA ALA A 730 6.17 1.49 -33.28
C ALA A 730 6.21 1.99 -31.83
N GLY A 731 6.60 1.13 -30.88
CA GLY A 731 6.88 1.50 -29.49
C GLY A 731 8.01 2.52 -29.35
N LEU A 732 9.11 2.35 -30.11
CA LEU A 732 10.22 3.30 -30.11
C LEU A 732 9.79 4.68 -30.63
N ARG A 733 9.01 4.72 -31.72
CA ARG A 733 8.39 5.96 -32.24
C ARG A 733 7.49 6.62 -31.20
N LEU A 734 6.61 5.85 -30.57
CA LEU A 734 5.68 6.34 -29.55
C LEU A 734 6.41 6.82 -28.28
N GLY A 735 7.45 6.12 -27.86
CA GLY A 735 8.26 6.49 -26.70
C GLY A 735 9.05 7.78 -26.90
N LEU A 736 9.55 8.04 -28.11
CA LEU A 736 10.16 9.34 -28.46
C LEU A 736 9.12 10.45 -28.61
N ALA A 737 7.91 10.12 -29.06
CA ALA A 737 6.80 11.07 -29.15
C ALA A 737 6.44 11.66 -27.77
N ARG A 738 6.62 10.91 -26.67
CA ARG A 738 6.50 11.39 -25.28
C ARG A 738 7.27 12.69 -25.02
N TYR A 739 8.41 12.88 -25.67
CA TYR A 739 9.27 14.07 -25.50
C TYR A 739 9.10 15.10 -26.63
N GLY A 740 8.06 14.95 -27.45
CA GLY A 740 7.80 15.78 -28.62
C GLY A 740 8.79 15.56 -29.75
N LEU A 741 9.36 14.36 -29.87
CA LEU A 741 10.30 13.99 -30.92
C LEU A 741 9.62 13.10 -31.96
N HIS A 742 10.07 13.22 -33.21
CA HIS A 742 9.68 12.35 -34.32
C HIS A 742 10.85 11.46 -34.71
N LEU A 743 10.56 10.17 -34.93
CA LEU A 743 11.52 9.19 -35.41
C LEU A 743 11.12 8.77 -36.83
N ASP A 744 11.91 9.18 -37.81
CA ASP A 744 11.72 8.83 -39.21
C ASP A 744 12.64 7.66 -39.58
N VAL A 745 12.05 6.59 -40.08
CA VAL A 745 12.74 5.38 -40.57
C VAL A 745 12.13 5.07 -41.93
N PRO A 746 12.92 5.12 -43.03
CA PRO A 746 12.41 4.88 -44.39
C PRO A 746 11.75 3.50 -44.53
N GLU A 747 10.73 3.37 -45.40
CA GLU A 747 9.99 2.10 -45.65
C GLU A 747 10.90 0.91 -46.01
N ALA A 748 12.01 1.14 -46.72
CA ALA A 748 13.02 0.11 -47.01
C ALA A 748 13.71 -0.45 -45.74
N GLY A 749 13.72 0.31 -44.64
CA GLY A 749 14.19 -0.08 -43.32
C GLY A 749 13.10 -0.61 -42.38
N GLU A 750 11.82 -0.40 -42.69
CA GLU A 750 10.70 -1.05 -41.97
C GLU A 750 10.64 -2.56 -42.25
N GLY A 751 11.14 -2.97 -43.41
CA GLY A 751 11.32 -4.36 -43.83
C GLY A 751 12.64 -5.02 -43.40
N ALA A 752 13.44 -4.40 -42.53
CA ALA A 752 14.61 -5.03 -41.88
C ALA A 752 14.10 -6.11 -40.90
N ARG A 753 13.69 -7.23 -41.51
CA ARG A 753 12.94 -8.34 -40.94
C ARG A 753 13.83 -9.17 -40.04
N GLU A 754 13.42 -9.31 -38.77
CA GLU A 754 13.48 -10.53 -37.95
C GLU A 754 14.86 -11.25 -37.78
N THR A 755 15.97 -10.72 -38.34
CA THR A 755 17.24 -11.45 -38.53
C THR A 755 18.50 -10.71 -38.06
N GLY A 756 18.39 -9.50 -37.50
CA GLY A 756 19.52 -8.79 -36.85
C GLY A 756 20.30 -7.82 -37.74
N GLU A 757 19.63 -7.14 -38.67
CA GLU A 757 20.23 -6.17 -39.59
C GLU A 757 20.47 -4.77 -38.96
N VAL A 758 20.59 -3.75 -39.82
CA VAL A 758 20.86 -2.36 -39.49
C VAL A 758 19.60 -1.49 -39.66
N LEU A 759 19.17 -0.81 -38.60
CA LEU A 759 18.11 0.19 -38.62
C LEU A 759 18.73 1.59 -38.78
N SER A 760 18.38 2.33 -39.83
CA SER A 760 18.88 3.68 -40.07
C SER A 760 17.73 4.67 -40.23
N GLY A 761 17.92 5.90 -39.79
CA GLY A 761 16.89 6.93 -39.84
C GLY A 761 17.34 8.26 -39.26
N THR A 762 16.36 9.11 -38.95
CA THR A 762 16.60 10.39 -38.26
C THR A 762 15.67 10.55 -37.06
N VAL A 763 16.17 11.21 -36.02
CA VAL A 763 15.37 11.68 -34.89
C VAL A 763 15.47 13.19 -34.83
N ALA A 764 14.33 13.87 -34.74
CA ALA A 764 14.27 15.34 -34.75
C ALA A 764 13.07 15.84 -33.92
N PRO A 765 13.02 17.13 -33.55
CA PRO A 765 11.83 17.70 -32.92
C PRO A 765 10.64 17.60 -33.87
N ALA A 766 9.49 17.19 -33.34
CA ALA A 766 8.25 17.24 -34.11
C ALA A 766 7.86 18.71 -34.41
N ALA A 767 7.18 18.94 -35.54
CA ALA A 767 6.68 20.26 -35.90
C ALA A 767 5.75 20.85 -34.82
N ASP A 768 4.89 20.01 -34.24
CA ASP A 768 4.12 20.30 -33.04
C ASP A 768 4.50 19.32 -31.92
N ARG A 769 5.42 19.77 -31.07
CA ARG A 769 5.94 18.97 -29.94
C ARG A 769 4.87 18.67 -28.90
N ALA A 770 3.99 19.65 -28.63
CA ALA A 770 2.97 19.53 -27.60
C ALA A 770 1.89 18.52 -28.03
N ALA A 771 1.41 18.61 -29.27
CA ALA A 771 0.45 17.64 -29.79
C ALA A 771 1.04 16.23 -29.89
N THR A 772 2.32 16.12 -30.28
CA THR A 772 3.03 14.83 -30.36
C THR A 772 3.16 14.17 -28.99
N SER A 773 3.53 14.93 -27.96
CA SER A 773 3.56 14.47 -26.57
C SER A 773 2.17 14.10 -26.06
N ALA A 774 1.17 14.94 -26.34
CA ALA A 774 -0.21 14.70 -25.92
C ALA A 774 -0.77 13.38 -26.46
N ARG A 775 -0.41 13.00 -27.70
CA ARG A 775 -0.81 11.71 -28.28
C ARG A 775 -0.34 10.52 -27.43
N TYR A 776 0.92 10.52 -26.98
CA TYR A 776 1.44 9.46 -26.11
C TYR A 776 0.62 9.33 -24.82
N TRP A 777 0.32 10.45 -24.17
CA TRP A 777 -0.45 10.46 -22.92
C TRP A 777 -1.91 10.06 -23.12
N GLN A 778 -2.52 10.39 -24.26
CA GLN A 778 -3.85 9.95 -24.63
C GLN A 778 -3.91 8.42 -24.80
N GLU A 779 -2.95 7.83 -25.53
CA GLU A 779 -2.87 6.38 -25.69
C GLU A 779 -2.63 5.66 -24.36
N MET A 780 -1.74 6.20 -23.51
CA MET A 780 -1.51 5.66 -22.17
C MET A 780 -2.75 5.76 -21.28
N ALA A 781 -3.45 6.90 -21.29
CA ALA A 781 -4.68 7.09 -20.54
C ALA A 781 -5.78 6.12 -21.00
N GLN A 782 -5.94 5.93 -22.31
CA GLN A 782 -6.88 4.97 -22.87
C GLN A 782 -6.54 3.54 -22.44
N PHE A 783 -5.27 3.15 -22.46
CA PHE A 783 -4.87 1.82 -21.98
C PHE A 783 -5.07 1.62 -20.48
N MET A 784 -4.82 2.65 -19.66
CA MET A 784 -5.14 2.57 -18.24
C MET A 784 -6.65 2.44 -18.01
N HIS A 785 -7.47 3.10 -18.84
CA HIS A 785 -8.93 3.06 -18.75
C HIS A 785 -9.50 1.70 -19.21
N ASP A 786 -9.29 1.37 -20.49
CA ASP A 786 -9.94 0.25 -21.17
C ASP A 786 -9.16 -1.07 -21.02
N GLY A 787 -7.83 -1.00 -20.89
CA GLY A 787 -6.95 -2.12 -21.13
C GLY A 787 -6.70 -2.36 -22.62
N LEU A 788 -6.01 -3.44 -22.96
CA LEU A 788 -5.67 -3.79 -24.34
C LEU A 788 -6.06 -5.24 -24.62
N ALA A 789 -6.83 -5.49 -25.67
CA ALA A 789 -7.15 -6.85 -26.08
C ALA A 789 -5.96 -7.49 -26.81
N ILE A 790 -5.49 -8.63 -26.31
CA ILE A 790 -4.45 -9.45 -26.94
C ILE A 790 -4.88 -10.91 -27.00
N PRO A 791 -4.29 -11.76 -27.86
CA PRO A 791 -4.58 -13.19 -27.82
C PRO A 791 -4.23 -13.77 -26.45
N ALA A 792 -5.11 -14.62 -25.91
CA ALA A 792 -4.97 -15.17 -24.58
C ALA A 792 -3.67 -16.00 -24.44
N GLN A 793 -3.28 -16.73 -25.49
CA GLN A 793 -2.04 -17.51 -25.47
C GLN A 793 -0.81 -16.59 -25.34
N SER A 794 -0.81 -15.41 -25.97
CA SER A 794 0.26 -14.41 -25.86
C SER A 794 0.42 -13.94 -24.41
N PHE A 795 -0.69 -13.59 -23.77
CA PHE A 795 -0.71 -13.22 -22.35
C PHE A 795 -0.07 -14.31 -21.49
N TRP A 796 -0.55 -15.56 -21.63
CA TRP A 796 -0.08 -16.66 -20.80
C TRP A 796 1.37 -17.06 -21.07
N ASN A 797 1.81 -16.96 -22.32
CA ASN A 797 3.21 -17.20 -22.70
C ASN A 797 4.15 -16.24 -21.98
N VAL A 798 3.77 -14.97 -21.82
CA VAL A 798 4.54 -14.00 -21.04
C VAL A 798 4.38 -14.25 -19.54
N TYR A 799 3.15 -14.30 -19.02
CA TYR A 799 2.87 -14.41 -17.58
C TYR A 799 3.58 -15.61 -16.93
N TYR A 800 3.43 -16.81 -17.50
CA TYR A 800 4.03 -18.01 -16.93
C TYR A 800 5.55 -18.00 -17.05
N ARG A 801 6.13 -17.62 -18.21
CA ARG A 801 7.59 -17.56 -18.38
C ARG A 801 8.23 -16.51 -17.49
N ALA A 802 7.55 -15.40 -17.24
CA ALA A 802 8.00 -14.35 -16.34
C ALA A 802 8.21 -14.85 -14.90
N ASN A 803 7.52 -15.92 -14.47
CA ASN A 803 7.73 -16.51 -13.14
C ASN A 803 9.15 -17.07 -12.92
N ALA A 804 9.95 -17.23 -13.98
CA ALA A 804 11.38 -17.53 -13.85
C ALA A 804 12.16 -16.41 -13.11
N GLY A 805 11.66 -15.17 -13.12
CA GLY A 805 12.20 -14.03 -12.36
C GLY A 805 11.85 -14.04 -10.88
N LEU A 806 11.07 -15.03 -10.42
CA LEU A 806 10.78 -15.25 -9.00
C LEU A 806 11.85 -16.16 -8.37
N TYR A 807 12.13 -15.94 -7.08
CA TYR A 807 13.19 -16.62 -6.35
C TYR A 807 12.66 -17.63 -5.33
N PRO A 808 13.43 -18.68 -4.96
CA PRO A 808 13.02 -19.59 -3.92
C PRO A 808 12.93 -18.92 -2.54
N ASP A 809 12.16 -19.56 -1.66
CA ASP A 809 12.06 -19.23 -0.24
C ASP A 809 13.21 -19.89 0.53
N THR A 810 14.10 -19.09 1.13
CA THR A 810 15.14 -19.57 2.03
C THR A 810 14.61 -19.71 3.45
N PRO A 811 15.29 -20.42 4.35
CA PRO A 811 14.91 -20.46 5.77
C PRO A 811 14.82 -19.07 6.41
N ILE A 812 15.77 -18.16 6.14
CA ILE A 812 15.76 -16.80 6.70
C ILE A 812 14.69 -15.94 6.02
N SER A 813 14.51 -16.03 4.69
CA SER A 813 13.50 -15.25 4.00
C SER A 813 12.07 -15.72 4.30
N ARG A 814 11.86 -16.99 4.67
CA ARG A 814 10.57 -17.51 5.18
C ARG A 814 10.17 -16.92 6.52
N GLN A 815 11.15 -16.53 7.32
CA GLN A 815 10.87 -15.73 8.49
C GLN A 815 10.40 -14.32 8.07
N HIS A 816 10.60 -13.87 6.83
CA HIS A 816 10.31 -12.51 6.33
C HIS A 816 11.18 -11.46 7.05
N THR A 817 12.50 -11.61 6.88
CA THR A 817 13.60 -11.23 7.79
C THR A 817 13.86 -12.30 8.82
N GLY A 818 15.12 -12.68 9.06
CA GLY A 818 15.47 -13.31 10.32
C GLY A 818 15.00 -12.40 11.47
N ALA A 819 14.87 -12.93 12.70
CA ALA A 819 15.33 -12.12 13.83
C ALA A 819 16.66 -11.49 13.39
N THR A 820 16.88 -10.18 13.64
CA THR A 820 17.86 -9.35 12.92
C THR A 820 19.10 -10.13 12.53
N VAL A 821 19.74 -9.83 11.40
CA VAL A 821 20.97 -10.53 10.99
C VAL A 821 22.07 -10.50 12.09
N LYS A 822 21.84 -9.78 13.22
CA LYS A 822 22.60 -9.80 14.48
C LYS A 822 21.82 -10.15 15.78
N ASP A 823 20.56 -10.58 15.77
CA ASP A 823 19.75 -10.97 16.96
C ASP A 823 20.12 -12.38 17.44
N VAL A 824 21.16 -12.99 16.89
CA VAL A 824 21.93 -13.98 17.66
C VAL A 824 22.70 -13.19 18.73
N LEU A 825 22.00 -12.89 19.83
CA LEU A 825 22.51 -12.54 21.15
C LEU A 825 23.89 -11.86 21.14
N GLN A 826 23.93 -10.53 21.30
CA GLN A 826 25.05 -9.92 22.01
C GLN A 826 24.70 -9.88 23.51
N PRO A 827 25.37 -10.68 24.36
CA PRO A 827 25.22 -10.54 25.80
C PRO A 827 25.63 -9.12 26.21
N GLY A 828 24.69 -8.35 26.75
CA GLY A 828 24.98 -7.06 27.40
C GLY A 828 24.54 -5.78 26.69
N GLN A 829 23.78 -5.84 25.59
CA GLN A 829 23.15 -4.64 25.01
C GLN A 829 21.71 -4.48 25.51
N GLU A 830 21.47 -3.55 26.44
CA GLU A 830 20.13 -3.14 26.83
C GLU A 830 19.49 -2.32 25.70
N LEU A 831 18.48 -2.90 25.04
CA LEU A 831 17.48 -2.13 24.30
C LEU A 831 16.88 -1.12 25.28
N THR A 832 16.98 0.16 24.94
CA THR A 832 16.57 1.31 25.76
C THR A 832 15.30 1.01 26.54
N LYS A 833 15.46 0.84 27.85
CA LYS A 833 14.42 0.55 28.82
C LYS A 833 13.42 1.70 28.82
N GLN A 834 12.24 1.49 28.21
CA GLN A 834 11.05 2.28 28.49
C GLN A 834 10.61 1.99 29.94
N PHE A 835 10.05 2.99 30.61
CA PHE A 835 9.67 3.02 32.02
C PHE A 835 9.07 1.69 32.52
N SER A 836 9.37 1.32 33.78
CA SER A 836 8.67 0.20 34.42
C SER A 836 7.18 0.51 34.59
N GLU A 837 6.34 -0.52 34.67
CA GLU A 837 4.90 -0.35 34.93
C GLU A 837 4.66 0.38 36.29
N GLU A 838 5.57 0.22 37.26
CA GLU A 838 5.63 0.99 38.51
C GLU A 838 5.95 2.48 38.28
N GLU A 839 6.93 2.81 37.44
CA GLU A 839 7.29 4.21 37.11
C GLU A 839 6.17 4.95 36.36
N LEU A 840 5.34 4.24 35.58
CA LEU A 840 4.16 4.79 34.92
C LEU A 840 3.00 5.07 35.89
N LEU A 841 2.90 4.31 36.98
CA LEU A 841 1.88 4.45 38.01
C LEU A 841 2.18 5.60 38.99
N ASP A 842 3.45 5.94 39.18
CA ASP A 842 3.90 7.01 40.08
C ASP A 842 3.99 8.40 39.43
N LEU A 843 3.64 8.55 38.14
CA LEU A 843 3.56 9.85 37.46
C LEU A 843 2.34 10.64 37.95
N ALA A 844 2.54 11.41 39.03
CA ALA A 844 1.54 12.29 39.60
C ALA A 844 1.08 13.37 38.61
N ASP A 845 -0.20 13.36 38.27
CA ASP A 845 -0.91 14.47 37.61
C ASP A 845 -1.03 15.62 38.63
N PRO A 846 -0.61 16.86 38.33
CA PRO A 846 -0.80 17.99 39.26
C PRO A 846 -2.27 18.34 39.54
N ASP A 847 -3.24 17.78 38.79
CA ASP A 847 -4.69 17.91 39.03
C ASP A 847 -5.34 16.52 39.29
N ASP A 848 -4.87 15.81 40.32
CA ASP A 848 -5.10 14.39 40.62
C ASP A 848 -6.52 13.99 41.12
N ALA A 849 -7.56 14.33 40.36
CA ALA A 849 -8.91 13.78 40.57
C ALA A 849 -9.23 12.59 39.64
N ASP A 850 -8.48 12.42 38.54
CA ASP A 850 -8.76 11.40 37.52
C ASP A 850 -8.09 10.04 37.81
N ASN A 851 -6.93 10.00 38.50
CA ASN A 851 -6.25 8.73 38.79
C ASN A 851 -6.89 7.95 39.95
N GLN A 852 -7.57 8.63 40.88
CA GLN A 852 -8.30 7.98 41.97
C GLN A 852 -9.55 7.21 41.51
N ASN A 853 -9.96 7.37 40.24
CA ASN A 853 -11.12 6.67 39.69
C ASN A 853 -10.77 5.33 39.00
N ALA A 854 -9.50 5.00 38.76
CA ALA A 854 -9.12 3.72 38.15
C ALA A 854 -9.43 2.51 39.05
N GLU A 855 -9.32 2.68 40.37
CA GLU A 855 -9.71 1.63 41.35
C GLU A 855 -11.23 1.47 41.45
N HIS A 856 -12.01 2.54 41.27
CA HIS A 856 -13.48 2.46 41.26
C HIS A 856 -14.06 1.74 40.05
N PHE A 857 -13.33 1.66 38.93
CA PHE A 857 -13.71 0.85 37.77
C PHE A 857 -13.32 -0.63 37.87
N SER A 858 -12.45 -0.97 38.82
CA SER A 858 -11.97 -2.35 39.03
C SER A 858 -12.65 -3.06 40.20
N SER A 859 -13.36 -2.33 41.09
CA SER A 859 -13.92 -2.89 42.33
C SER A 859 -15.37 -3.39 42.25
N VAL A 860 -16.00 -3.44 41.07
CA VAL A 860 -17.32 -4.10 40.88
C VAL A 860 -17.12 -5.51 40.32
N ALA A 861 -16.24 -6.29 40.93
CA ALA A 861 -16.08 -7.72 40.66
C ALA A 861 -15.36 -8.46 41.81
N ALA A 862 -15.91 -8.39 43.02
CA ALA A 862 -15.68 -9.42 44.04
C ALA A 862 -16.98 -9.59 44.86
N PRO A 863 -17.33 -10.82 45.26
CA PRO A 863 -18.68 -11.17 45.72
C PRO A 863 -19.17 -10.40 46.94
#